data_AF-A0A9Q2RYE2-F1
#
_entry.id   AF-A0A9Q2RYE2-F1
#
_cell.length_a   1.000
_cell.length_b   1.000
_cell.length_c   1.000
_cell.angle_alpha   90.00
_cell.angle_beta   90.00
_cell.angle_gamma   90.00
#
_symmetry.space_group_name_H-M   'P 1'
#
loop_
_entity.id
_entity.type
_entity.pdbx_description
1 polymer ?
#
loop_
_entity_poly.entity_id
_entity_poly.type
_entity_poly.pdbx_seq_one_letter_code
_entity_poly.pdbx_strand_id
1 'polypeptide(L)'
;MLPFDDFQVETFLRTGEHEAALRAEFGDALYEDLANLAQSAAREAPLLEARRRKVFILPGIMGSRLSAIRNGQADLVWVHPSDLATGGIAKIKWGASVAATGTILAPYLRMKLRLTLAGFDAEFMPFDWRQSPAVAGKMLIDRIRNRGLTNVSLVCHSMGGLVARQMAAEDHDRSLISRVVTIGTPNHGSYAPVQVFDLSHDMLGPLGFADLTHDRKKIVDKFLRGFPGLVEMMPDPDKRPDQTFFTRSFWPSGAVPPTANSLRAARLGRGDLPAPDARFQQIIGTGEDTVIGADKTANGFVYHRSFDGDGTVPRDLAEMGDVSRYYCEGAHGWLCNRSDVIAATIDLIGTGATHALDDTPRIRAVETGMPDVISADLRLETLSALPPLKETDFAGAFLSGQADIEQPVGAVISDAPATDQSAYPRAIVDAASLRWKASDAERKTVLQSQHEARPLSAETPERIDAYTRRLLTMVDAASANGQGRKLSRELETALEGLEKAKPGVQPPTGATAAILERVIGEAEEFLSVMFIKRALVAARSVGRIVSTSTGQGFGTGFMIAPGVLMTNHHVLQNNFAASRASVQLRYELEIDSRQTTGHCFALEPQRLFHANERLDMAIVAVAPISEDGVDLSDFGHLPLIGVEGKIRKGQPVNIVQHPLAGRKQVVFRESLLTALPPDNDHVAHYTGDTQPGSSGAPVFSDLWEVIALHHSGVPDQTQSGHYVTVDGGIWNPSADPEMKTVKWIANEGIRVSRLVAHLKTVADRMSRDGTPGADLVEEVLAIGRDAAHTGGFKMPPGNLQERTPTRSIASTPVAPNVGQTASITIPLRLDISVGASDSPPFSNSS
;
A
#
# COMPACT_ATOMS: atom_id res chain seq x y z
N MET A 1 11.43 -19.84 -9.33
CA MET A 1 10.48 -20.93 -9.05
C MET A 1 11.10 -21.90 -8.06
N LEU A 2 10.33 -22.24 -7.05
CA LEU A 2 10.67 -23.23 -6.03
C LEU A 2 10.45 -24.64 -6.60
N PRO A 3 11.45 -25.54 -6.62
CA PRO A 3 11.26 -26.93 -7.06
C PRO A 3 10.57 -27.77 -5.97
N PHE A 4 9.68 -27.15 -5.19
CA PHE A 4 9.16 -27.68 -3.94
C PHE A 4 7.66 -27.94 -4.07
N ASP A 5 7.20 -29.05 -3.50
CA ASP A 5 5.77 -29.32 -3.39
C ASP A 5 5.09 -28.45 -2.31
N ASP A 6 3.77 -28.48 -2.29
CA ASP A 6 2.95 -27.67 -1.37
C ASP A 6 3.33 -27.91 0.11
N PHE A 7 3.67 -29.14 0.48
CA PHE A 7 4.02 -29.53 1.85
C PHE A 7 5.42 -29.03 2.25
N GLN A 8 6.38 -29.08 1.33
CA GLN A 8 7.71 -28.53 1.52
C GLN A 8 7.65 -27.02 1.73
N VAL A 9 6.87 -26.29 0.93
CA VAL A 9 6.72 -24.83 1.10
C VAL A 9 6.12 -24.47 2.46
N GLU A 10 5.07 -25.18 2.90
CA GLU A 10 4.50 -24.99 4.24
C GLU A 10 5.50 -25.29 5.36
N THR A 11 6.33 -26.32 5.18
CA THR A 11 7.39 -26.66 6.12
C THR A 11 8.44 -25.56 6.20
N PHE A 12 8.89 -25.05 5.05
CA PHE A 12 9.87 -23.99 4.95
C PHE A 12 9.38 -22.66 5.53
N LEU A 13 8.10 -22.32 5.34
CA LEU A 13 7.47 -21.17 5.99
C LEU A 13 7.49 -21.29 7.52
N ARG A 14 7.32 -22.51 8.05
CA ARG A 14 7.37 -22.77 9.49
C ARG A 14 8.79 -22.75 10.04
N THR A 15 9.77 -23.29 9.32
CA THR A 15 11.15 -23.46 9.80
C THR A 15 12.06 -22.26 9.48
N GLY A 16 11.67 -21.40 8.54
CA GLY A 16 12.53 -20.35 7.98
C GLY A 16 13.53 -20.86 6.94
N GLU A 17 13.51 -22.15 6.60
CA GLU A 17 14.35 -22.68 5.53
C GLU A 17 13.95 -22.09 4.17
N HIS A 18 14.92 -21.92 3.26
CA HIS A 18 14.69 -21.36 1.91
C HIS A 18 14.01 -19.97 1.88
N GLU A 19 14.09 -19.18 2.96
CA GLU A 19 13.48 -17.85 3.09
C GLU A 19 13.70 -16.95 1.87
N ALA A 20 14.95 -16.79 1.40
CA ALA A 20 15.24 -15.94 0.25
C ALA A 20 14.49 -16.37 -1.03
N ALA A 21 14.31 -17.67 -1.24
CA ALA A 21 13.60 -18.19 -2.40
C ALA A 21 12.08 -18.04 -2.24
N LEU A 22 11.56 -18.22 -1.01
CA LEU A 22 10.14 -18.00 -0.70
C LEU A 22 9.75 -16.52 -0.78
N ARG A 23 10.60 -15.60 -0.29
CA ARG A 23 10.42 -14.14 -0.44
C ARG A 23 10.49 -13.71 -1.89
N ALA A 24 11.39 -14.31 -2.68
CA ALA A 24 11.43 -14.05 -4.11
C ALA A 24 10.13 -14.48 -4.82
N GLU A 25 9.50 -15.57 -4.38
CA GLU A 25 8.24 -16.07 -4.96
C GLU A 25 7.01 -15.28 -4.47
N PHE A 26 6.86 -15.08 -3.16
CA PHE A 26 5.67 -14.46 -2.56
C PHE A 26 5.74 -12.93 -2.44
N GLY A 27 6.94 -12.35 -2.47
CA GLY A 27 7.18 -10.99 -2.00
C GLY A 27 7.34 -10.93 -0.48
N ASP A 28 7.99 -9.88 0.03
CA ASP A 28 8.35 -9.78 1.45
C ASP A 28 7.13 -9.75 2.38
N ALA A 29 6.14 -8.91 2.06
CA ALA A 29 4.94 -8.74 2.90
C ALA A 29 4.11 -10.03 3.01
N LEU A 30 3.89 -10.72 1.88
CA LEU A 30 3.12 -11.97 1.88
C LEU A 30 3.92 -13.12 2.51
N TYR A 31 5.24 -13.18 2.30
CA TYR A 31 6.10 -14.15 2.97
C TYR A 31 5.99 -14.04 4.50
N GLU A 32 6.11 -12.83 5.04
CA GLU A 32 6.04 -12.60 6.49
C GLU A 32 4.70 -13.04 7.09
N ASP A 33 3.58 -12.67 6.45
CA ASP A 33 2.26 -13.10 6.90
C ASP A 33 2.13 -14.63 6.84
N LEU A 34 2.53 -15.25 5.72
CA LEU A 34 2.47 -16.71 5.55
C LEU A 34 3.37 -17.46 6.53
N ALA A 35 4.58 -16.97 6.80
CA ALA A 35 5.51 -17.57 7.75
C ALA A 35 4.95 -17.50 9.18
N ASN A 36 4.43 -16.34 9.59
CA ASN A 36 3.78 -16.16 10.88
C ASN A 36 2.55 -17.05 11.04
N LEU A 37 1.73 -17.17 10.00
CA LEU A 37 0.56 -18.04 9.99
C LEU A 37 0.93 -19.53 10.05
N ALA A 38 1.94 -19.95 9.29
CA ALA A 38 2.42 -21.33 9.28
C ALA A 38 3.00 -21.74 10.65
N GLN A 39 3.78 -20.86 11.28
CA GLN A 39 4.31 -21.07 12.62
C GLN A 39 3.18 -21.15 13.66
N SER A 40 2.20 -20.25 13.59
CA SER A 40 1.05 -20.24 14.50
C SER A 40 0.20 -21.51 14.33
N ALA A 41 -0.12 -21.89 13.09
CA ALA A 41 -0.91 -23.08 12.78
C ALA A 41 -0.24 -24.36 13.29
N ALA A 42 1.09 -24.44 13.22
CA ALA A 42 1.85 -25.58 13.71
C ALA A 42 1.90 -25.65 15.25
N ARG A 43 1.93 -24.51 15.94
CA ARG A 43 1.86 -24.46 17.41
C ARG A 43 0.52 -24.95 17.94
N GLU A 44 -0.57 -24.67 17.22
CA GLU A 44 -1.94 -25.03 17.63
C GLU A 44 -2.36 -26.45 17.20
N ALA A 45 -1.63 -27.08 16.27
CA ALA A 45 -1.94 -28.40 15.73
C ALA A 45 -2.11 -29.53 16.79
N PRO A 46 -1.28 -29.62 17.87
CA PRO A 46 -1.36 -30.73 18.82
C PRO A 46 -2.59 -30.73 19.74
N LEU A 47 -3.43 -29.68 19.74
CA LEU A 47 -4.55 -29.54 20.68
C LEU A 47 -5.91 -30.06 20.14
N LEU A 48 -6.03 -30.45 18.86
CA LEU A 48 -7.34 -30.57 18.20
C LEU A 48 -7.53 -31.77 17.25
N GLU A 49 -6.58 -32.70 17.12
CA GLU A 49 -6.58 -33.72 16.04
C GLU A 49 -7.81 -34.65 16.00
N ALA A 50 -8.54 -34.85 17.09
CA ALA A 50 -9.60 -35.86 17.12
C ALA A 50 -10.97 -35.41 16.55
N ARG A 51 -11.17 -34.13 16.18
CA ARG A 51 -12.53 -33.60 15.84
C ARG A 51 -12.61 -32.55 14.73
N ARG A 52 -11.54 -32.28 13.96
CA ARG A 52 -11.57 -31.21 12.94
C ARG A 52 -12.46 -31.60 11.74
N ARG A 53 -13.37 -30.70 11.34
CA ARG A 53 -14.15 -30.86 10.10
C ARG A 53 -13.21 -30.69 8.90
N LYS A 54 -13.31 -31.58 7.92
CA LYS A 54 -12.52 -31.52 6.68
C LYS A 54 -13.04 -30.40 5.78
N VAL A 55 -12.12 -29.55 5.31
CA VAL A 55 -12.41 -28.48 4.36
C VAL A 55 -11.52 -28.65 3.14
N PHE A 56 -12.12 -28.72 1.95
CA PHE A 56 -11.38 -28.76 0.70
C PHE A 56 -11.41 -27.39 0.02
N ILE A 57 -10.24 -26.89 -0.39
CA ILE A 57 -10.10 -25.67 -1.17
C ILE A 57 -9.93 -26.06 -2.64
N LEU A 58 -10.92 -25.72 -3.47
CA LEU A 58 -10.92 -25.95 -4.90
C LEU A 58 -10.48 -24.68 -5.62
N PRO A 59 -9.31 -24.70 -6.32
CA PRO A 59 -8.81 -23.52 -7.00
C PRO A 59 -9.61 -23.17 -8.26
N GLY A 60 -9.39 -21.97 -8.79
CA GLY A 60 -9.93 -21.51 -10.06
C GLY A 60 -9.24 -22.14 -11.27
N ILE A 61 -9.67 -21.71 -12.47
CA ILE A 61 -9.00 -22.06 -13.71
C ILE A 61 -7.53 -21.59 -13.65
N MET A 62 -6.59 -22.44 -14.10
CA MET A 62 -5.14 -22.22 -13.99
C MET A 62 -4.58 -22.09 -12.57
N GLY A 63 -5.41 -22.29 -11.52
CA GLY A 63 -4.99 -22.32 -10.12
C GLY A 63 -4.46 -23.67 -9.63
N SER A 64 -4.49 -24.71 -10.47
CA SER A 64 -3.79 -25.99 -10.20
C SER A 64 -2.55 -26.11 -11.06
N ARG A 65 -1.46 -26.63 -10.48
CA ARG A 65 -0.27 -27.05 -11.23
C ARG A 65 -0.58 -28.28 -12.05
N LEU A 66 -0.23 -28.28 -13.34
CA LEU A 66 -0.47 -29.39 -14.26
C LEU A 66 0.84 -30.00 -14.75
N SER A 67 0.93 -31.33 -14.65
CA SER A 67 2.02 -32.11 -15.19
C SER A 67 1.56 -32.98 -16.36
N ALA A 68 2.30 -32.98 -17.46
CA ALA A 68 2.11 -33.95 -18.53
C ALA A 68 2.63 -35.32 -18.10
N ILE A 69 1.85 -36.37 -18.33
CA ILE A 69 2.23 -37.74 -17.98
C ILE A 69 2.83 -38.43 -19.21
N ARG A 70 4.11 -38.80 -19.14
CA ARG A 70 4.81 -39.57 -20.19
C ARG A 70 5.50 -40.78 -19.58
N ASN A 71 5.23 -41.96 -20.12
CA ASN A 71 5.81 -43.23 -19.64
C ASN A 71 5.65 -43.44 -18.11
N GLY A 72 4.55 -42.95 -17.54
CA GLY A 72 4.29 -43.02 -16.10
C GLY A 72 4.99 -41.98 -15.24
N GLN A 73 5.81 -41.10 -15.82
CA GLN A 73 6.46 -39.98 -15.12
C GLN A 73 5.71 -38.68 -15.33
N ALA A 74 5.64 -37.86 -14.28
CA ALA A 74 5.04 -36.53 -14.31
C ALA A 74 6.09 -35.47 -14.65
N ASP A 75 5.84 -34.71 -15.72
CA ASP A 75 6.64 -33.57 -16.18
C ASP A 75 5.84 -32.29 -15.91
N LEU A 76 6.26 -31.46 -14.95
CA LEU A 76 5.53 -30.24 -14.56
C LEU A 76 5.60 -29.19 -15.68
N VAL A 77 4.43 -28.80 -16.19
CA VAL A 77 4.30 -27.85 -17.31
C VAL A 77 3.69 -26.53 -16.86
N TRP A 78 2.59 -26.60 -16.11
CA TRP A 78 1.88 -25.42 -15.64
C TRP A 78 2.04 -25.26 -14.13
N VAL A 79 2.58 -24.16 -13.59
CA VAL A 79 3.38 -23.15 -14.30
C VAL A 79 4.85 -23.49 -14.10
N HIS A 80 5.56 -23.89 -15.16
CA HIS A 80 7.01 -24.05 -15.15
C HIS A 80 7.64 -23.09 -16.17
N PRO A 81 8.23 -21.95 -15.74
CA PRO A 81 8.68 -20.89 -16.66
C PRO A 81 9.60 -21.37 -17.77
N SER A 82 10.63 -22.17 -17.47
CA SER A 82 11.55 -22.68 -18.49
C SER A 82 10.90 -23.66 -19.47
N ASP A 83 9.86 -24.37 -19.01
CA ASP A 83 9.16 -25.33 -19.87
C ASP A 83 8.20 -24.59 -20.79
N LEU A 84 7.42 -23.66 -20.24
CA LEU A 84 6.61 -22.72 -21.03
C LEU A 84 7.48 -21.95 -22.03
N ALA A 85 8.69 -21.54 -21.65
CA ALA A 85 9.58 -20.79 -22.52
C ALA A 85 10.09 -21.58 -23.74
N THR A 86 10.08 -22.90 -23.63
CA THR A 86 10.49 -23.81 -24.70
C THR A 86 9.29 -24.49 -25.39
N GLY A 87 8.09 -23.91 -25.26
CA GLY A 87 6.88 -24.44 -25.91
C GLY A 87 6.14 -25.52 -25.11
N GLY A 88 6.43 -25.63 -23.81
CA GLY A 88 5.90 -26.66 -22.91
C GLY A 88 4.38 -26.69 -22.85
N ILE A 89 3.70 -25.56 -23.10
CA ILE A 89 2.23 -25.51 -23.19
C ILE A 89 1.66 -26.56 -24.18
N ALA A 90 2.41 -26.90 -25.24
CA ALA A 90 2.04 -27.92 -26.20
C ALA A 90 1.96 -29.34 -25.60
N LYS A 91 2.69 -29.60 -24.51
CA LYS A 91 2.66 -30.88 -23.78
C LYS A 91 1.33 -31.11 -23.07
N ILE A 92 0.64 -30.04 -22.67
CA ILE A 92 -0.69 -30.08 -22.04
C ILE A 92 -1.81 -29.68 -23.02
N LYS A 93 -1.62 -29.88 -24.32
CA LYS A 93 -2.70 -29.74 -25.30
C LYS A 93 -3.90 -30.63 -24.96
N TRP A 94 -5.08 -30.27 -25.45
CA TRP A 94 -6.27 -31.09 -25.26
C TRP A 94 -6.06 -32.51 -25.82
N GLY A 95 -6.50 -33.52 -25.07
CA GLY A 95 -6.27 -34.95 -25.38
C GLY A 95 -4.91 -35.52 -24.92
N ALA A 96 -4.00 -34.70 -24.39
CA ALA A 96 -2.81 -35.20 -23.71
C ALA A 96 -3.15 -35.76 -22.32
N SER A 97 -2.41 -36.80 -21.89
CA SER A 97 -2.48 -37.31 -20.52
C SER A 97 -1.82 -36.32 -19.57
N VAL A 98 -2.59 -35.79 -18.63
CA VAL A 98 -2.16 -34.74 -17.69
C VAL A 98 -2.77 -35.03 -16.32
N ALA A 99 -2.02 -34.71 -15.28
CA ALA A 99 -2.48 -34.75 -13.90
C ALA A 99 -2.32 -33.38 -13.24
N ALA A 100 -3.24 -33.04 -12.35
CA ALA A 100 -3.07 -31.93 -11.44
C ALA A 100 -2.21 -32.39 -10.26
N THR A 101 -1.03 -31.79 -10.10
CA THR A 101 0.03 -32.25 -9.19
C THR A 101 0.26 -31.32 -8.00
N GLY A 102 -0.41 -30.16 -7.95
CA GLY A 102 -0.34 -29.22 -6.84
C GLY A 102 -1.23 -28.00 -7.08
N THR A 103 -1.14 -27.02 -6.19
CA THR A 103 -1.93 -25.77 -6.28
C THR A 103 -1.00 -24.58 -6.40
N ILE A 104 -1.38 -23.56 -7.17
CA ILE A 104 -0.62 -22.31 -7.19
C ILE A 104 -0.76 -21.64 -5.81
N LEU A 105 0.31 -21.51 -5.04
CA LEU A 105 0.16 -21.25 -3.59
C LEU A 105 -0.23 -19.82 -3.24
N ALA A 106 0.31 -18.82 -3.94
CA ALA A 106 0.16 -17.42 -3.53
C ALA A 106 -1.31 -16.97 -3.36
N PRO A 107 -2.26 -17.30 -4.26
CA PRO A 107 -3.67 -16.92 -4.09
C PRO A 107 -4.41 -17.63 -2.95
N TYR A 108 -3.96 -18.80 -2.50
CA TYR A 108 -4.77 -19.70 -1.67
C TYR A 108 -4.13 -20.08 -0.32
N LEU A 109 -2.81 -19.91 -0.15
CA LEU A 109 -2.12 -20.41 1.03
C LEU A 109 -2.54 -19.69 2.32
N ARG A 110 -2.78 -18.37 2.25
CA ARG A 110 -3.30 -17.60 3.39
C ARG A 110 -4.66 -18.12 3.87
N MET A 111 -5.57 -18.41 2.95
CA MET A 111 -6.87 -19.04 3.25
C MET A 111 -6.69 -20.39 3.95
N LYS A 112 -5.85 -21.28 3.41
CA LYS A 112 -5.59 -22.60 4.00
C LYS A 112 -5.07 -22.48 5.44
N LEU A 113 -4.06 -21.64 5.68
CA LEU A 113 -3.45 -21.48 7.00
C LEU A 113 -4.43 -20.86 8.00
N ARG A 114 -5.24 -19.88 7.59
CA ARG A 114 -6.26 -19.26 8.45
C ARG A 114 -7.42 -20.22 8.77
N LEU A 115 -7.87 -21.04 7.81
CA LEU A 115 -8.82 -22.12 8.08
C LEU A 115 -8.26 -23.14 9.08
N THR A 116 -6.96 -23.44 8.95
CA THR A 116 -6.27 -24.35 9.87
C THR A 116 -6.19 -23.79 11.28
N LEU A 117 -5.90 -22.49 11.43
CA LEU A 117 -5.95 -21.77 12.70
C LEU A 117 -7.37 -21.71 13.29
N ALA A 118 -8.38 -21.56 12.44
CA ALA A 118 -9.78 -21.56 12.87
C ALA A 118 -10.31 -22.95 13.30
N GLY A 119 -9.47 -23.99 13.30
CA GLY A 119 -9.83 -25.31 13.79
C GLY A 119 -10.23 -26.32 12.71
N PHE A 120 -10.12 -25.98 11.42
CA PHE A 120 -10.46 -26.90 10.33
C PHE A 120 -9.26 -27.73 9.88
N ASP A 121 -9.54 -28.91 9.29
CA ASP A 121 -8.55 -29.67 8.53
C ASP A 121 -8.65 -29.24 7.05
N ALA A 122 -7.90 -28.20 6.70
CA ALA A 122 -7.94 -27.58 5.37
C ALA A 122 -6.93 -28.23 4.41
N GLU A 123 -7.41 -28.67 3.25
CA GLU A 123 -6.61 -29.35 2.22
C GLU A 123 -6.93 -28.79 0.83
N PHE A 124 -5.91 -28.58 -0.02
CA PHE A 124 -6.15 -28.23 -1.41
C PHE A 124 -6.67 -29.42 -2.20
N MET A 125 -7.58 -29.19 -3.14
CA MET A 125 -8.10 -30.20 -4.06
C MET A 125 -7.87 -29.75 -5.51
N PRO A 126 -6.63 -29.86 -6.02
CA PRO A 126 -6.32 -29.45 -7.39
C PRO A 126 -6.92 -30.42 -8.42
N PHE A 127 -7.27 -29.87 -9.58
CA PHE A 127 -7.91 -30.59 -10.69
C PHE A 127 -7.44 -30.09 -12.05
N ASP A 128 -7.68 -30.88 -13.08
CA ASP A 128 -7.36 -30.51 -14.46
C ASP A 128 -8.35 -29.45 -14.97
N TRP A 129 -8.00 -28.18 -14.79
CA TRP A 129 -8.83 -27.04 -15.18
C TRP A 129 -9.05 -26.90 -16.69
N ARG A 130 -8.38 -27.70 -17.53
CA ARG A 130 -8.66 -27.75 -18.98
C ARG A 130 -9.97 -28.46 -19.27
N GLN A 131 -10.36 -29.40 -18.40
CA GLN A 131 -11.54 -30.25 -18.53
C GLN A 131 -12.84 -29.47 -18.22
N SER A 132 -13.98 -29.97 -18.73
CA SER A 132 -15.30 -29.44 -18.35
C SER A 132 -15.49 -29.49 -16.83
N PRO A 133 -16.06 -28.45 -16.19
CA PRO A 133 -16.36 -28.48 -14.75
C PRO A 133 -17.21 -29.68 -14.33
N ALA A 134 -18.16 -30.10 -15.17
CA ALA A 134 -19.00 -31.26 -14.90
C ALA A 134 -18.20 -32.58 -14.92
N VAL A 135 -17.21 -32.72 -15.79
CA VAL A 135 -16.37 -33.93 -15.78
C VAL A 135 -15.40 -33.90 -14.59
N ALA A 136 -14.80 -32.74 -14.32
CA ALA A 136 -13.91 -32.57 -13.17
C ALA A 136 -14.62 -32.86 -11.83
N GLY A 137 -15.85 -32.37 -11.66
CA GLY A 137 -16.61 -32.57 -10.43
C GLY A 137 -16.96 -34.03 -10.16
N LYS A 138 -17.35 -34.78 -11.20
CA LYS A 138 -17.56 -36.24 -11.12
C LYS A 138 -16.30 -36.97 -10.66
N MET A 139 -15.13 -36.59 -11.18
CA MET A 139 -13.87 -37.20 -10.79
C MET A 139 -13.45 -36.85 -9.36
N LEU A 140 -13.73 -35.62 -8.89
CA LEU A 140 -13.31 -35.17 -7.55
C LEU A 140 -14.17 -35.73 -6.43
N ILE A 141 -15.50 -35.87 -6.63
CA ILE A 141 -16.37 -36.44 -5.60
C ILE A 141 -16.00 -37.89 -5.27
N ASP A 142 -15.55 -38.66 -6.26
CA ASP A 142 -15.05 -40.02 -6.06
C ASP A 142 -13.81 -40.06 -5.17
N ARG A 143 -12.95 -39.04 -5.20
CA ARG A 143 -11.80 -38.94 -4.29
C ARG A 143 -12.25 -38.80 -2.83
N ILE A 144 -13.34 -38.07 -2.58
CA ILE A 144 -13.92 -37.92 -1.23
C ILE A 144 -14.52 -39.26 -0.79
N ARG A 145 -15.31 -39.91 -1.65
CA ARG A 145 -15.91 -41.24 -1.40
C ARG A 145 -14.87 -42.30 -1.08
N ASN A 146 -13.82 -42.38 -1.90
CA ASN A 146 -12.75 -43.38 -1.76
C ASN A 146 -11.93 -43.19 -0.47
N ARG A 147 -11.90 -41.97 0.07
CA ARG A 147 -11.28 -41.68 1.38
C ARG A 147 -12.22 -41.94 2.56
N GLY A 148 -13.48 -42.34 2.32
CA GLY A 148 -14.48 -42.57 3.36
C GLY A 148 -14.86 -41.31 4.13
N LEU A 149 -14.66 -40.13 3.54
CA LEU A 149 -14.93 -38.86 4.20
C LEU A 149 -16.43 -38.52 4.11
N THR A 150 -16.96 -37.97 5.19
CA THR A 150 -18.34 -37.46 5.28
C THR A 150 -18.34 -36.08 5.94
N ASN A 151 -19.43 -35.32 5.77
CA ASN A 151 -19.59 -33.99 6.35
C ASN A 151 -18.45 -33.00 6.01
N VAL A 152 -17.95 -33.04 4.77
CA VAL A 152 -16.89 -32.15 4.29
C VAL A 152 -17.46 -30.81 3.83
N SER A 153 -16.71 -29.73 4.02
CA SER A 153 -17.06 -28.42 3.45
C SER A 153 -16.14 -28.09 2.27
N LEU A 154 -16.67 -27.42 1.26
CA LEU A 154 -15.93 -27.00 0.08
C LEU A 154 -15.81 -25.47 0.07
N VAL A 155 -14.60 -24.96 -0.13
CA VAL A 155 -14.29 -23.54 -0.37
C VAL A 155 -13.78 -23.45 -1.80
N CYS A 156 -14.50 -22.75 -2.66
CA CYS A 156 -14.38 -22.90 -4.10
C CYS A 156 -14.16 -21.55 -4.76
N HIS A 157 -12.98 -21.33 -5.33
CA HIS A 157 -12.67 -20.10 -6.04
C HIS A 157 -12.98 -20.22 -7.54
N SER A 158 -13.60 -19.20 -8.14
CA SER A 158 -13.77 -19.09 -9.59
C SER A 158 -14.38 -20.37 -10.18
N MET A 159 -13.76 -20.97 -11.21
CA MET A 159 -14.16 -22.25 -11.83
C MET A 159 -14.38 -23.39 -10.82
N GLY A 160 -13.67 -23.40 -9.68
CA GLY A 160 -13.85 -24.40 -8.63
C GLY A 160 -15.28 -24.46 -8.11
N GLY A 161 -16.03 -23.35 -8.14
CA GLY A 161 -17.45 -23.34 -7.75
C GLY A 161 -18.36 -24.06 -8.75
N LEU A 162 -18.04 -24.00 -10.05
CA LEU A 162 -18.74 -24.77 -11.09
C LEU A 162 -18.47 -26.27 -10.93
N VAL A 163 -17.23 -26.64 -10.62
CA VAL A 163 -16.84 -28.02 -10.31
C VAL A 163 -17.61 -28.52 -9.07
N ALA A 164 -17.73 -27.69 -8.04
CA ALA A 164 -18.47 -28.01 -6.83
C ALA A 164 -19.98 -28.19 -7.07
N ARG A 165 -20.60 -27.46 -8.01
CA ARG A 165 -22.00 -27.69 -8.42
C ARG A 165 -22.22 -29.12 -8.91
N GLN A 166 -21.31 -29.63 -9.72
CA GLN A 166 -21.38 -31.03 -10.13
C GLN A 166 -21.10 -31.99 -8.95
N MET A 167 -20.07 -31.74 -8.14
CA MET A 167 -19.77 -32.61 -6.98
C MET A 167 -20.98 -32.73 -6.04
N ALA A 168 -21.64 -31.60 -5.77
CA ALA A 168 -22.85 -31.54 -4.98
C ALA A 168 -23.99 -32.35 -5.62
N ALA A 169 -24.17 -32.25 -6.94
CA ALA A 169 -25.17 -33.03 -7.64
C ALA A 169 -24.92 -34.54 -7.53
N GLU A 170 -23.67 -35.00 -7.58
CA GLU A 170 -23.34 -36.43 -7.41
C GLU A 170 -23.59 -36.93 -5.96
N ASP A 171 -23.64 -36.03 -4.98
CA ASP A 171 -23.94 -36.30 -3.57
C ASP A 171 -25.43 -36.05 -3.28
N HIS A 172 -26.30 -36.81 -3.96
CA HIS A 172 -27.76 -36.64 -3.90
C HIS A 172 -28.35 -36.84 -2.50
N ASP A 173 -27.79 -37.76 -1.71
CA ASP A 173 -28.24 -38.06 -0.35
C ASP A 173 -27.64 -37.12 0.70
N ARG A 174 -26.74 -36.21 0.29
CA ARG A 174 -26.04 -35.23 1.14
C ARG A 174 -25.23 -35.89 2.25
N SER A 175 -24.71 -37.09 2.00
CA SER A 175 -23.90 -37.83 2.97
C SER A 175 -22.45 -37.34 3.01
N LEU A 176 -21.96 -36.75 1.92
CA LEU A 176 -20.56 -36.39 1.77
C LEU A 176 -20.31 -34.90 2.05
N ILE A 177 -21.02 -34.01 1.37
CA ILE A 177 -20.78 -32.56 1.38
C ILE A 177 -21.83 -31.86 2.24
N SER A 178 -21.37 -31.13 3.26
CA SER A 178 -22.25 -30.38 4.17
C SER A 178 -22.47 -28.93 3.76
N ARG A 179 -21.44 -28.25 3.25
CA ARG A 179 -21.49 -26.84 2.83
C ARG A 179 -20.58 -26.57 1.65
N VAL A 180 -20.97 -25.60 0.82
CA VAL A 180 -20.18 -25.10 -0.31
C VAL A 180 -20.17 -23.57 -0.27
N VAL A 181 -18.97 -22.98 -0.13
CA VAL A 181 -18.76 -21.54 -0.24
C VAL A 181 -18.08 -21.26 -1.57
N THR A 182 -18.74 -20.51 -2.45
CA THR A 182 -18.19 -20.09 -3.74
C THR A 182 -17.67 -18.66 -3.66
N ILE A 183 -16.47 -18.40 -4.15
CA ILE A 183 -15.81 -17.08 -4.14
C ILE A 183 -15.55 -16.67 -5.59
N GLY A 184 -16.18 -15.59 -6.07
CA GLY A 184 -15.98 -15.07 -7.43
C GLY A 184 -16.36 -16.06 -8.54
N THR A 185 -17.29 -16.99 -8.31
CA THR A 185 -17.61 -18.05 -9.29
C THR A 185 -18.41 -17.51 -10.48
N PRO A 186 -17.97 -17.73 -11.74
CA PRO A 186 -18.69 -17.31 -12.95
C PRO A 186 -19.86 -18.26 -13.26
N ASN A 187 -20.91 -18.24 -12.44
CA ASN A 187 -22.04 -19.17 -12.53
C ASN A 187 -22.78 -19.14 -13.86
N HIS A 188 -22.80 -17.97 -14.50
CA HIS A 188 -23.33 -17.75 -15.84
C HIS A 188 -22.24 -17.34 -16.84
N GLY A 189 -20.96 -17.60 -16.53
CA GLY A 189 -19.81 -17.28 -17.37
C GLY A 189 -19.23 -15.88 -17.15
N SER A 190 -18.24 -15.53 -17.96
CA SER A 190 -17.56 -14.23 -17.97
C SER A 190 -17.03 -13.88 -19.36
N TYR A 191 -16.58 -12.64 -19.55
CA TYR A 191 -16.02 -12.18 -20.82
C TYR A 191 -14.52 -12.49 -20.98
N ALA A 192 -13.84 -12.94 -19.92
CA ALA A 192 -12.42 -13.29 -19.99
C ALA A 192 -12.13 -14.39 -21.05
N PRO A 193 -12.87 -15.53 -21.12
CA PRO A 193 -12.69 -16.49 -22.22
C PRO A 193 -12.99 -15.88 -23.61
N VAL A 194 -13.91 -14.91 -23.68
CA VAL A 194 -14.21 -14.19 -24.92
C VAL A 194 -12.99 -13.40 -25.37
N GLN A 195 -12.41 -12.60 -24.47
CA GLN A 195 -11.19 -11.84 -24.73
C GLN A 195 -10.01 -12.75 -25.09
N VAL A 196 -9.89 -13.95 -24.49
CA VAL A 196 -8.84 -14.92 -24.85
C VAL A 196 -8.96 -15.38 -26.30
N PHE A 197 -10.17 -15.78 -26.73
CA PHE A 197 -10.37 -16.19 -28.12
C PHE A 197 -10.37 -15.02 -29.09
N ASP A 198 -10.63 -13.81 -28.60
CA ASP A 198 -10.48 -12.58 -29.37
C ASP A 198 -9.02 -12.09 -29.47
N LEU A 199 -8.09 -12.73 -28.77
CA LEU A 199 -6.68 -12.30 -28.62
C LEU A 199 -6.49 -10.96 -27.91
N SER A 200 -7.50 -10.50 -27.16
CA SER A 200 -7.56 -9.20 -26.49
C SER A 200 -7.45 -9.31 -24.97
N HIS A 201 -7.09 -10.47 -24.44
CA HIS A 201 -6.91 -10.69 -22.99
C HIS A 201 -5.45 -10.47 -22.60
N ASP A 202 -5.23 -9.74 -21.51
CA ASP A 202 -3.90 -9.28 -21.08
C ASP A 202 -2.91 -10.42 -20.87
N MET A 203 -3.32 -11.52 -20.23
CA MET A 203 -2.53 -12.76 -20.08
C MET A 203 -1.86 -13.27 -21.37
N LEU A 204 -2.44 -13.05 -22.55
CA LEU A 204 -1.90 -13.56 -23.81
C LEU A 204 -0.61 -12.86 -24.24
N GLY A 205 -0.38 -11.63 -23.81
CA GLY A 205 0.87 -10.93 -24.06
C GLY A 205 2.03 -11.63 -23.37
N PRO A 206 2.01 -11.73 -22.03
CA PRO A 206 3.04 -12.42 -21.28
C PRO A 206 3.19 -13.90 -21.65
N LEU A 207 2.09 -14.62 -21.93
CA LEU A 207 2.16 -16.03 -22.37
C LEU A 207 2.76 -16.19 -23.78
N GLY A 208 2.45 -15.26 -24.69
CA GLY A 208 3.02 -15.22 -26.05
C GLY A 208 4.48 -14.77 -26.09
N PHE A 209 4.92 -13.95 -25.14
CA PHE A 209 6.34 -13.62 -24.98
C PHE A 209 7.10 -14.78 -24.33
N ALA A 210 6.53 -15.40 -23.29
CA ALA A 210 7.18 -16.48 -22.57
C ALA A 210 7.53 -17.61 -23.54
N ASP A 211 6.59 -18.07 -24.38
CA ASP A 211 6.81 -19.15 -25.34
C ASP A 211 7.61 -18.69 -26.57
N LEU A 212 8.93 -18.96 -26.59
CA LEU A 212 9.81 -18.65 -27.72
C LEU A 212 9.49 -19.45 -29.01
N THR A 213 8.58 -20.42 -28.94
CA THR A 213 8.26 -21.35 -30.04
C THR A 213 6.88 -21.13 -30.66
N HIS A 214 5.97 -20.45 -29.96
CA HIS A 214 4.61 -20.15 -30.41
C HIS A 214 4.23 -18.71 -30.11
N ASP A 215 3.82 -17.96 -31.14
CA ASP A 215 3.14 -16.69 -30.91
C ASP A 215 1.77 -16.89 -30.23
N ARG A 216 1.22 -15.83 -29.62
CA ARG A 216 -0.08 -15.89 -28.93
C ARG A 216 -1.21 -16.46 -29.77
N LYS A 217 -1.24 -16.16 -31.08
CA LYS A 217 -2.28 -16.64 -31.99
C LYS A 217 -2.19 -18.15 -32.14
N LYS A 218 -0.98 -18.68 -32.26
CA LYS A 218 -0.69 -20.11 -32.33
C LYS A 218 -0.96 -20.80 -30.99
N ILE A 219 -0.67 -20.16 -29.86
CA ILE A 219 -1.02 -20.68 -28.52
C ILE A 219 -2.55 -20.86 -28.40
N VAL A 220 -3.32 -19.83 -28.76
CA VAL A 220 -4.79 -19.91 -28.73
C VAL A 220 -5.31 -20.91 -29.76
N ASP A 221 -4.81 -20.87 -31.01
CA ASP A 221 -5.25 -21.73 -32.11
C ASP A 221 -4.97 -23.22 -31.86
N LYS A 222 -3.81 -23.55 -31.29
CA LYS A 222 -3.37 -24.93 -31.12
C LYS A 222 -3.72 -25.53 -29.77
N PHE A 223 -3.87 -24.71 -28.73
CA PHE A 223 -3.99 -25.19 -27.36
C PHE A 223 -5.26 -24.67 -26.67
N LEU A 224 -5.34 -23.36 -26.37
CA LEU A 224 -6.37 -22.84 -25.45
C LEU A 224 -7.80 -23.02 -25.96
N ARG A 225 -8.06 -22.82 -27.27
CA ARG A 225 -9.41 -22.98 -27.85
C ARG A 225 -9.93 -24.42 -27.85
N GLY A 226 -9.09 -25.38 -27.46
CA GLY A 226 -9.43 -26.79 -27.33
C GLY A 226 -9.83 -27.20 -25.92
N PHE A 227 -9.70 -26.34 -24.90
CA PHE A 227 -9.99 -26.68 -23.51
C PHE A 227 -11.47 -26.49 -23.17
N PRO A 228 -12.25 -27.57 -22.93
CA PRO A 228 -13.67 -27.43 -22.60
C PRO A 228 -13.91 -26.52 -21.39
N GLY A 229 -13.07 -26.61 -20.36
CA GLY A 229 -13.19 -25.78 -19.16
C GLY A 229 -13.17 -24.28 -19.45
N LEU A 230 -12.35 -23.85 -20.41
CA LEU A 230 -12.28 -22.44 -20.82
C LEU A 230 -13.47 -22.04 -21.70
N VAL A 231 -13.84 -22.89 -22.67
CA VAL A 231 -14.93 -22.60 -23.62
C VAL A 231 -16.29 -22.57 -22.93
N GLU A 232 -16.51 -23.44 -21.94
CA GLU A 232 -17.74 -23.51 -21.16
C GLU A 232 -17.95 -22.30 -20.24
N MET A 233 -16.96 -21.44 -20.03
CA MET A 233 -17.07 -20.27 -19.16
C MET A 233 -17.39 -18.95 -19.89
N MET A 234 -17.65 -18.97 -21.20
CA MET A 234 -18.18 -17.79 -21.90
C MET A 234 -19.58 -17.39 -21.40
N PRO A 235 -20.07 -16.16 -21.64
CA PRO A 235 -21.35 -15.70 -21.10
C PRO A 235 -22.53 -16.57 -21.53
N ASP A 236 -23.48 -16.77 -20.62
CA ASP A 236 -24.66 -17.60 -20.83
C ASP A 236 -25.56 -17.03 -21.95
N PRO A 237 -25.89 -17.82 -23.00
CA PRO A 237 -26.81 -17.38 -24.03
C PRO A 237 -28.19 -16.98 -23.49
N ASP A 238 -28.65 -17.56 -22.38
CA ASP A 238 -29.96 -17.22 -21.82
C ASP A 238 -29.93 -15.88 -21.05
N LYS A 239 -28.75 -15.49 -20.53
CA LYS A 239 -28.53 -14.19 -19.86
C LYS A 239 -28.07 -13.09 -20.81
N ARG A 240 -27.53 -13.47 -21.98
CA ARG A 240 -27.00 -12.58 -23.02
C ARG A 240 -27.48 -13.05 -24.40
N PRO A 241 -28.80 -13.01 -24.69
CA PRO A 241 -29.37 -13.59 -25.92
C PRO A 241 -28.85 -12.95 -27.21
N ASP A 242 -28.47 -11.67 -27.16
CA ASP A 242 -27.94 -10.93 -28.32
C ASP A 242 -26.45 -11.23 -28.59
N GLN A 243 -25.77 -11.91 -27.66
CA GLN A 243 -24.33 -12.17 -27.73
C GLN A 243 -24.05 -13.67 -27.96
N THR A 244 -24.05 -14.07 -29.23
CA THR A 244 -24.02 -15.49 -29.60
C THR A 244 -22.60 -16.08 -29.69
N PHE A 245 -21.80 -16.00 -28.62
CA PHE A 245 -20.39 -16.48 -28.61
C PHE A 245 -20.23 -17.97 -28.96
N PHE A 246 -21.26 -18.79 -28.72
CA PHE A 246 -21.29 -20.20 -29.12
C PHE A 246 -21.57 -20.43 -30.62
N THR A 247 -21.70 -19.36 -31.40
CA THR A 247 -21.90 -19.38 -32.84
C THR A 247 -20.64 -18.88 -33.53
N ARG A 248 -19.98 -19.74 -34.33
CA ARG A 248 -18.69 -19.39 -34.95
C ARG A 248 -18.73 -18.14 -35.83
N SER A 249 -19.84 -17.91 -36.56
CA SER A 249 -20.00 -16.72 -37.40
C SER A 249 -20.20 -15.41 -36.62
N PHE A 250 -20.49 -15.49 -35.32
CA PHE A 250 -20.62 -14.31 -34.46
C PHE A 250 -19.27 -13.62 -34.21
N TRP A 251 -18.16 -14.34 -34.26
CA TRP A 251 -16.84 -13.77 -33.97
C TRP A 251 -16.36 -12.77 -35.03
N PRO A 252 -15.63 -11.71 -34.64
CA PRO A 252 -15.10 -10.72 -35.57
C PRO A 252 -13.89 -11.26 -36.36
N SER A 253 -13.55 -10.57 -37.45
CA SER A 253 -12.32 -10.85 -38.20
C SER A 253 -11.09 -10.58 -37.32
N GLY A 254 -10.18 -11.55 -37.24
CA GLY A 254 -8.96 -11.47 -36.42
C GLY A 254 -9.00 -12.34 -35.15
N ALA A 255 -10.19 -12.71 -34.68
CA ALA A 255 -10.36 -13.64 -33.57
C ALA A 255 -9.98 -15.09 -33.95
N VAL A 256 -9.74 -15.91 -32.93
CA VAL A 256 -9.44 -17.34 -33.02
C VAL A 256 -10.48 -18.14 -32.22
N PRO A 257 -11.75 -18.17 -32.67
CA PRO A 257 -12.81 -18.84 -31.93
C PRO A 257 -12.57 -20.36 -31.82
N PRO A 258 -13.14 -21.00 -30.79
CA PRO A 258 -13.19 -22.45 -30.71
C PRO A 258 -13.85 -23.09 -31.93
N THR A 259 -13.56 -24.38 -32.14
CA THR A 259 -14.13 -25.11 -33.27
C THR A 259 -15.65 -25.27 -33.12
N ALA A 260 -16.38 -25.42 -34.22
CA ALA A 260 -17.84 -25.58 -34.16
C ALA A 260 -18.28 -26.78 -33.28
N ASN A 261 -17.50 -27.86 -33.29
CA ASN A 261 -17.74 -29.02 -32.41
C ASN A 261 -17.48 -28.68 -30.94
N SER A 262 -16.43 -27.91 -30.64
CA SER A 262 -16.13 -27.47 -29.27
C SER A 262 -17.18 -26.49 -28.74
N LEU A 263 -17.64 -25.53 -29.55
CA LEU A 263 -18.72 -24.62 -29.18
C LEU A 263 -20.04 -25.37 -28.93
N ARG A 264 -20.38 -26.35 -29.78
CA ARG A 264 -21.56 -27.19 -29.57
C ARG A 264 -21.46 -28.02 -28.29
N ALA A 265 -20.31 -28.66 -28.06
CA ALA A 265 -20.06 -29.45 -26.86
C ALA A 265 -20.14 -28.59 -25.59
N ALA A 266 -19.53 -27.40 -25.60
CA ALA A 266 -19.56 -26.49 -24.47
C ALA A 266 -20.98 -25.96 -24.17
N ARG A 267 -21.77 -25.67 -25.22
CA ARG A 267 -23.18 -25.30 -25.04
C ARG A 267 -23.99 -26.40 -24.36
N LEU A 268 -23.75 -27.66 -24.72
CA LEU A 268 -24.38 -28.81 -24.07
C LEU A 268 -23.88 -28.98 -22.63
N GLY A 269 -22.57 -28.98 -22.41
CA GLY A 269 -21.95 -29.15 -21.09
C GLY A 269 -22.37 -28.09 -20.07
N ARG A 270 -22.56 -26.84 -20.50
CA ARG A 270 -23.16 -25.78 -19.68
C ARG A 270 -24.61 -26.08 -19.31
N GLY A 271 -25.42 -26.49 -20.29
CA GLY A 271 -26.82 -26.87 -20.07
C GLY A 271 -26.96 -28.06 -19.12
N ASP A 272 -25.96 -28.94 -19.10
CA ASP A 272 -25.89 -30.09 -18.20
C ASP A 272 -25.40 -29.74 -16.79
N LEU A 273 -24.88 -28.53 -16.55
CA LEU A 273 -24.34 -28.15 -15.24
C LEU A 273 -25.48 -27.96 -14.21
N PRO A 274 -25.54 -28.79 -13.15
CA PRO A 274 -26.68 -28.81 -12.23
C PRO A 274 -26.88 -27.48 -11.50
N ALA A 275 -28.13 -27.09 -11.22
CA ALA A 275 -28.43 -25.93 -10.38
C ALA A 275 -27.84 -26.10 -8.95
N PRO A 276 -27.46 -25.01 -8.27
CA PRO A 276 -27.05 -25.09 -6.87
C PRO A 276 -28.22 -25.55 -5.99
N ASP A 277 -27.90 -26.16 -4.85
CA ASP A 277 -28.88 -26.51 -3.83
C ASP A 277 -28.61 -25.78 -2.50
N ALA A 278 -29.35 -26.13 -1.45
CA ALA A 278 -29.29 -25.47 -0.15
C ALA A 278 -27.91 -25.53 0.56
N ARG A 279 -26.93 -26.27 0.03
CA ARG A 279 -25.56 -26.28 0.57
C ARG A 279 -24.74 -25.05 0.18
N PHE A 280 -25.16 -24.33 -0.86
CA PHE A 280 -24.38 -23.25 -1.46
C PHE A 280 -24.54 -21.91 -0.76
N GLN A 281 -23.44 -21.17 -0.69
CA GLN A 281 -23.38 -19.77 -0.27
C GLN A 281 -22.34 -19.05 -1.13
N GLN A 282 -22.58 -17.78 -1.44
CA GLN A 282 -21.78 -17.02 -2.38
C GLN A 282 -21.04 -15.86 -1.72
N ILE A 283 -19.78 -15.68 -2.09
CA ILE A 283 -19.03 -14.44 -1.92
C ILE A 283 -18.74 -13.94 -3.33
N ILE A 284 -19.19 -12.72 -3.63
CA ILE A 284 -19.14 -12.11 -4.96
C ILE A 284 -18.25 -10.89 -4.88
N GLY A 285 -17.25 -10.81 -5.77
CA GLY A 285 -16.39 -9.64 -5.87
C GLY A 285 -17.04 -8.53 -6.71
N THR A 286 -16.72 -7.29 -6.36
CA THR A 286 -17.21 -6.04 -6.97
C THR A 286 -16.10 -4.98 -6.91
N GLY A 287 -16.32 -3.79 -7.46
CA GLY A 287 -15.42 -2.65 -7.28
C GLY A 287 -14.19 -2.65 -8.18
N GLU A 288 -14.14 -3.54 -9.17
CA GLU A 288 -13.01 -3.67 -10.09
C GLU A 288 -13.52 -3.57 -11.54
N ASP A 289 -12.72 -2.96 -12.39
CA ASP A 289 -13.07 -2.72 -13.79
C ASP A 289 -13.26 -4.03 -14.56
N THR A 290 -14.52 -4.31 -14.85
CA THR A 290 -14.98 -5.60 -15.38
C THR A 290 -15.72 -5.40 -16.69
N VAL A 291 -15.39 -6.22 -17.69
CA VAL A 291 -16.21 -6.30 -18.91
C VAL A 291 -17.55 -6.97 -18.58
N ILE A 292 -18.64 -6.22 -18.71
CA ILE A 292 -20.02 -6.64 -18.40
C ILE A 292 -20.87 -6.94 -19.65
N GLY A 293 -20.37 -6.55 -20.83
CA GLY A 293 -21.04 -6.70 -22.12
C GLY A 293 -20.05 -6.69 -23.29
N ALA A 294 -20.45 -7.25 -24.43
CA ALA A 294 -19.68 -7.11 -25.65
C ALA A 294 -20.57 -7.08 -26.91
N ASP A 295 -20.44 -6.03 -27.71
CA ASP A 295 -21.14 -5.86 -28.97
C ASP A 295 -20.23 -6.07 -30.17
N LYS A 296 -20.69 -6.84 -31.16
CA LYS A 296 -19.91 -7.08 -32.38
C LYS A 296 -20.01 -5.88 -33.33
N THR A 297 -18.87 -5.37 -33.77
CA THR A 297 -18.76 -4.31 -34.80
C THR A 297 -17.89 -4.76 -35.98
N ALA A 298 -17.72 -3.89 -36.97
CA ALA A 298 -16.81 -4.11 -38.09
C ALA A 298 -15.33 -4.20 -37.66
N ASN A 299 -14.97 -3.55 -36.54
CA ASN A 299 -13.58 -3.44 -36.09
C ASN A 299 -13.21 -4.44 -34.98
N GLY A 300 -14.13 -5.30 -34.53
CA GLY A 300 -13.92 -6.17 -33.38
C GLY A 300 -15.13 -6.22 -32.47
N PHE A 301 -14.91 -6.58 -31.21
CA PHE A 301 -15.89 -6.35 -30.15
C PHE A 301 -15.73 -4.93 -29.59
N VAL A 302 -16.83 -4.34 -29.16
CA VAL A 302 -16.85 -3.20 -28.23
C VAL A 302 -17.21 -3.79 -26.87
N TYR A 303 -16.28 -3.73 -25.93
CA TYR A 303 -16.46 -4.22 -24.57
C TYR A 303 -17.01 -3.10 -23.68
N HIS A 304 -18.16 -3.37 -23.06
CA HIS A 304 -18.77 -2.50 -22.07
C HIS A 304 -18.19 -2.81 -20.70
N ARG A 305 -17.75 -1.77 -19.99
CA ARG A 305 -17.03 -1.89 -18.72
C ARG A 305 -17.77 -1.21 -17.58
N SER A 306 -17.61 -1.74 -16.39
CA SER A 306 -18.17 -1.21 -15.15
C SER A 306 -17.37 -1.73 -13.96
N PHE A 307 -17.39 -1.03 -12.83
CA PHE A 307 -16.89 -1.57 -11.55
C PHE A 307 -17.88 -2.57 -10.92
N ASP A 308 -18.85 -3.08 -11.70
CA ASP A 308 -19.89 -4.01 -11.26
C ASP A 308 -19.45 -5.47 -11.47
N GLY A 309 -18.29 -5.78 -10.90
CA GLY A 309 -17.64 -7.07 -10.98
C GLY A 309 -16.26 -7.05 -10.32
N ASP A 310 -15.57 -8.17 -10.38
CA ASP A 310 -14.29 -8.40 -9.68
C ASP A 310 -13.05 -8.32 -10.59
N GLY A 311 -13.19 -7.66 -11.75
CA GLY A 311 -12.16 -7.54 -12.79
C GLY A 311 -12.20 -8.68 -13.80
N THR A 312 -12.99 -9.73 -13.52
CA THR A 312 -13.12 -10.90 -14.40
C THR A 312 -14.58 -11.30 -14.61
N VAL A 313 -15.35 -11.38 -13.54
CA VAL A 313 -16.73 -11.88 -13.53
C VAL A 313 -17.68 -10.73 -13.19
N PRO A 314 -18.59 -10.36 -14.11
CA PRO A 314 -19.67 -9.44 -13.80
C PRO A 314 -20.53 -9.95 -12.65
N ARG A 315 -20.91 -9.06 -11.72
CA ARG A 315 -21.71 -9.44 -10.56
C ARG A 315 -22.98 -10.21 -10.95
N ASP A 316 -23.69 -9.76 -11.98
CA ASP A 316 -24.94 -10.38 -12.43
C ASP A 316 -24.74 -11.80 -13.02
N LEU A 317 -23.55 -12.09 -13.55
CA LEU A 317 -23.17 -13.43 -14.01
C LEU A 317 -22.60 -14.32 -12.89
N ALA A 318 -22.17 -13.73 -11.77
CA ALA A 318 -21.76 -14.47 -10.58
C ALA A 318 -22.95 -14.92 -9.71
N GLU A 319 -24.03 -14.13 -9.64
CA GLU A 319 -25.20 -14.38 -8.79
C GLU A 319 -25.98 -15.64 -9.20
N MET A 320 -26.36 -16.49 -8.22
CA MET A 320 -27.13 -17.72 -8.43
C MET A 320 -28.53 -17.64 -7.79
N GLY A 321 -29.52 -17.10 -8.50
CA GLY A 321 -30.92 -17.15 -8.05
C GLY A 321 -31.10 -16.74 -6.59
N ASP A 322 -31.79 -17.54 -5.78
CA ASP A 322 -32.06 -17.22 -4.36
C ASP A 322 -30.98 -17.72 -3.38
N VAL A 323 -29.80 -18.13 -3.88
CA VAL A 323 -28.69 -18.56 -3.00
C VAL A 323 -28.20 -17.36 -2.18
N SER A 324 -27.98 -17.58 -0.87
CA SER A 324 -27.43 -16.56 0.02
C SER A 324 -26.08 -16.07 -0.49
N ARG A 325 -25.91 -14.76 -0.52
CA ARG A 325 -24.78 -14.09 -1.15
C ARG A 325 -24.27 -12.95 -0.28
N TYR A 326 -22.97 -12.71 -0.39
CA TYR A 326 -22.25 -11.65 0.29
C TYR A 326 -21.32 -10.99 -0.72
N TYR A 327 -21.00 -9.73 -0.50
CA TYR A 327 -20.23 -8.92 -1.43
C TYR A 327 -18.95 -8.42 -0.79
N CYS A 328 -17.89 -8.38 -1.59
CA CYS A 328 -16.61 -7.80 -1.23
C CYS A 328 -16.08 -6.98 -2.41
N GLU A 329 -15.32 -5.93 -2.13
CA GLU A 329 -14.58 -5.21 -3.17
C GLU A 329 -13.23 -5.90 -3.38
N GLY A 330 -12.71 -5.98 -4.61
CA GLY A 330 -11.34 -6.45 -4.85
C GLY A 330 -11.16 -7.39 -6.05
N ALA A 331 -9.94 -7.39 -6.58
CA ALA A 331 -9.53 -8.20 -7.72
C ALA A 331 -9.76 -9.71 -7.53
N HIS A 332 -10.38 -10.33 -8.54
CA HIS A 332 -10.79 -11.74 -8.59
C HIS A 332 -9.69 -12.70 -8.12
N GLY A 333 -8.48 -12.59 -8.67
CA GLY A 333 -7.35 -13.47 -8.34
C GLY A 333 -6.87 -13.39 -6.89
N TRP A 334 -7.21 -12.34 -6.16
CA TRP A 334 -6.75 -12.07 -4.79
C TRP A 334 -7.86 -12.16 -3.74
N LEU A 335 -9.10 -12.46 -4.13
CA LEU A 335 -10.24 -12.58 -3.20
C LEU A 335 -9.94 -13.57 -2.06
N CYS A 336 -9.32 -14.71 -2.36
CA CYS A 336 -8.96 -15.72 -1.35
C CYS A 336 -7.83 -15.28 -0.38
N ASN A 337 -7.14 -14.17 -0.64
CA ASN A 337 -6.13 -13.60 0.26
C ASN A 337 -6.68 -12.49 1.16
N ARG A 338 -7.87 -11.96 0.86
CA ARG A 338 -8.43 -10.88 1.66
C ARG A 338 -8.88 -11.38 3.03
N SER A 339 -8.58 -10.60 4.06
CA SER A 339 -8.86 -11.00 5.45
C SER A 339 -10.37 -11.04 5.76
N ASP A 340 -11.16 -10.16 5.15
CA ASP A 340 -12.62 -10.13 5.27
C ASP A 340 -13.29 -11.34 4.58
N VAL A 341 -12.85 -11.70 3.38
CA VAL A 341 -13.30 -12.92 2.66
C VAL A 341 -12.93 -14.19 3.42
N ILE A 342 -11.73 -14.26 4.00
CA ILE A 342 -11.30 -15.40 4.84
C ILE A 342 -12.16 -15.50 6.10
N ALA A 343 -12.42 -14.38 6.78
CA ALA A 343 -13.28 -14.35 7.97
C ALA A 343 -14.72 -14.79 7.64
N ALA A 344 -15.29 -14.25 6.56
CA ALA A 344 -16.59 -14.67 6.05
C ALA A 344 -16.61 -16.16 5.71
N THR A 345 -15.57 -16.68 5.06
CA THR A 345 -15.49 -18.09 4.71
C THR A 345 -15.51 -18.98 5.95
N ILE A 346 -14.76 -18.62 7.00
CA ILE A 346 -14.75 -19.32 8.30
C ILE A 346 -16.15 -19.33 8.93
N ASP A 347 -16.82 -18.18 8.95
CA ASP A 347 -18.17 -18.05 9.48
C ASP A 347 -19.19 -18.89 8.69
N LEU A 348 -19.11 -18.88 7.36
CA LEU A 348 -20.03 -19.59 6.46
C LEU A 348 -19.86 -21.11 6.58
N ILE A 349 -18.62 -21.62 6.53
CA ILE A 349 -18.38 -23.06 6.73
C ILE A 349 -18.70 -23.51 8.16
N GLY A 350 -18.63 -22.62 9.15
CA GLY A 350 -18.91 -22.91 10.56
C GLY A 350 -20.39 -22.85 10.92
N THR A 351 -21.03 -21.71 10.66
CA THR A 351 -22.40 -21.37 11.08
C THR A 351 -23.38 -21.28 9.93
N GLY A 352 -22.93 -20.94 8.72
CA GLY A 352 -23.79 -20.70 7.56
C GLY A 352 -24.30 -19.26 7.45
N ALA A 353 -23.78 -18.32 8.22
CA ALA A 353 -24.03 -16.88 8.07
C ALA A 353 -22.78 -16.10 8.46
N THR A 354 -22.62 -14.88 7.97
CA THR A 354 -21.50 -14.00 8.36
C THR A 354 -21.93 -12.55 8.49
N HIS A 355 -21.18 -11.81 9.30
CA HIS A 355 -21.25 -10.34 9.39
C HIS A 355 -19.95 -9.67 8.93
N ALA A 356 -18.97 -10.44 8.44
CA ALA A 356 -17.70 -9.92 7.96
C ALA A 356 -17.84 -9.24 6.59
N LEU A 357 -18.88 -9.59 5.83
CA LEU A 357 -19.22 -9.04 4.53
C LEU A 357 -20.70 -8.65 4.49
N ASP A 358 -21.01 -7.65 3.67
CA ASP A 358 -22.38 -7.20 3.46
C ASP A 358 -23.15 -8.15 2.53
N ASP A 359 -24.45 -8.30 2.73
CA ASP A 359 -25.35 -9.06 1.85
C ASP A 359 -25.96 -8.20 0.72
N THR A 360 -25.58 -6.92 0.68
CA THR A 360 -25.94 -5.98 -0.40
C THR A 360 -24.67 -5.43 -1.07
N PRO A 361 -24.64 -5.31 -2.40
CA PRO A 361 -23.47 -4.78 -3.09
C PRO A 361 -23.33 -3.27 -2.82
N ARG A 362 -22.10 -2.81 -2.58
CA ARG A 362 -21.78 -1.37 -2.49
C ARG A 362 -21.38 -0.88 -3.88
N ILE A 363 -22.33 -0.35 -4.64
CA ILE A 363 -22.07 0.18 -5.99
C ILE A 363 -22.69 1.58 -6.09
N ARG A 364 -21.86 2.60 -6.34
CA ARG A 364 -22.29 3.98 -6.55
C ARG A 364 -22.64 4.21 -8.01
N ALA A 365 -23.54 5.16 -8.29
CA ALA A 365 -23.94 5.51 -9.67
C ALA A 365 -22.79 6.05 -10.55
N VAL A 366 -21.69 6.53 -9.94
CA VAL A 366 -20.46 6.95 -10.66
C VAL A 366 -19.60 5.74 -11.02
N GLU A 367 -19.74 4.62 -10.30
CA GLU A 367 -18.98 3.38 -10.50
C GLU A 367 -19.59 2.47 -11.59
N THR A 368 -20.76 2.82 -12.13
CA THR A 368 -21.46 2.01 -13.15
C THR A 368 -21.15 2.37 -14.60
N GLY A 369 -20.40 3.46 -14.86
CA GLY A 369 -20.17 3.96 -16.21
C GLY A 369 -18.69 4.12 -16.52
N MET A 370 -18.09 3.13 -17.18
CA MET A 370 -16.74 3.23 -17.71
C MET A 370 -16.75 3.40 -19.23
N PRO A 371 -15.74 4.05 -19.82
CA PRO A 371 -15.64 4.15 -21.27
C PRO A 371 -15.52 2.75 -21.88
N ASP A 372 -16.31 2.50 -22.92
CA ASP A 372 -16.22 1.30 -23.74
C ASP A 372 -14.84 1.18 -24.38
N VAL A 373 -14.39 -0.06 -24.59
CA VAL A 373 -13.10 -0.33 -25.23
C VAL A 373 -13.27 -1.20 -26.46
N ILE A 374 -12.55 -0.87 -27.53
CA ILE A 374 -12.57 -1.64 -28.77
C ILE A 374 -11.52 -2.73 -28.70
N SER A 375 -11.92 -3.98 -29.00
CA SER A 375 -11.04 -5.14 -28.85
C SER A 375 -9.82 -5.13 -29.78
N ALA A 376 -9.88 -4.40 -30.90
CA ALA A 376 -8.72 -4.18 -31.77
C ALA A 376 -7.58 -3.41 -31.07
N ASP A 377 -7.91 -2.45 -30.21
CA ASP A 377 -6.91 -1.65 -29.48
C ASP A 377 -6.24 -2.51 -28.40
N LEU A 378 -7.02 -3.27 -27.64
CA LEU A 378 -6.51 -4.25 -26.68
C LEU A 378 -5.61 -5.32 -27.32
N ARG A 379 -5.92 -5.78 -28.54
CA ARG A 379 -5.05 -6.70 -29.29
C ARG A 379 -3.68 -6.08 -29.63
N LEU A 380 -3.61 -4.75 -29.79
CA LEU A 380 -2.35 -4.06 -30.04
C LEU A 380 -1.56 -3.91 -28.75
N GLU A 381 -2.20 -3.52 -27.64
CA GLU A 381 -1.57 -3.38 -26.32
C GLU A 381 -0.96 -4.70 -25.83
N THR A 382 -1.67 -5.81 -26.04
CA THR A 382 -1.17 -7.16 -25.73
C THR A 382 0.04 -7.59 -26.56
N LEU A 383 0.41 -6.91 -27.67
CA LEU A 383 1.65 -7.20 -28.41
C LEU A 383 2.89 -6.64 -27.70
N SER A 384 2.73 -5.60 -26.89
CA SER A 384 3.80 -4.90 -26.19
C SER A 384 4.08 -5.43 -24.77
N ALA A 385 3.25 -6.33 -24.25
CA ALA A 385 3.37 -6.84 -22.90
C ALA A 385 4.54 -7.84 -22.74
N LEU A 386 5.38 -7.61 -21.72
CA LEU A 386 6.55 -8.42 -21.37
C LEU A 386 6.13 -9.70 -20.61
N PRO A 387 6.99 -10.74 -20.54
CA PRO A 387 6.63 -12.03 -19.96
C PRO A 387 6.64 -11.95 -18.42
N PRO A 388 5.92 -12.86 -17.74
CA PRO A 388 5.96 -12.95 -16.30
C PRO A 388 7.22 -13.71 -15.87
N LEU A 389 7.85 -13.29 -14.77
CA LEU A 389 9.07 -13.92 -14.27
C LEU A 389 8.78 -14.94 -13.16
N LYS A 390 7.55 -14.97 -12.62
CA LYS A 390 7.15 -15.78 -11.45
C LYS A 390 5.78 -16.47 -11.64
N GLU A 391 5.50 -17.44 -10.77
CA GLU A 391 4.23 -18.17 -10.76
C GLU A 391 3.04 -17.27 -10.33
N THR A 392 3.31 -16.33 -9.43
CA THR A 392 2.38 -15.29 -8.96
C THR A 392 1.88 -14.41 -10.09
N ASP A 393 2.76 -13.99 -10.99
CA ASP A 393 2.44 -13.10 -12.10
C ASP A 393 1.49 -13.77 -13.11
N PHE A 394 1.69 -15.06 -13.38
CA PHE A 394 0.80 -15.86 -14.25
C PHE A 394 -0.57 -16.11 -13.61
N ALA A 395 -0.62 -16.32 -12.30
CA ALA A 395 -1.87 -16.52 -11.58
C ALA A 395 -2.67 -15.23 -11.43
N GLY A 396 -2.01 -14.10 -11.15
CA GLY A 396 -2.61 -12.77 -11.13
C GLY A 396 -3.20 -12.41 -12.48
N ALA A 397 -2.38 -12.35 -13.54
CA ALA A 397 -2.79 -11.87 -14.87
C ALA A 397 -3.87 -12.70 -15.59
N PHE A 398 -4.08 -13.96 -15.18
CA PHE A 398 -5.16 -14.79 -15.72
C PHE A 398 -6.44 -14.74 -14.88
N LEU A 399 -6.30 -14.56 -13.56
CA LEU A 399 -7.43 -14.50 -12.65
C LEU A 399 -8.00 -13.07 -12.55
N SER A 400 -7.22 -12.02 -12.75
CA SER A 400 -7.72 -10.65 -13.02
C SER A 400 -7.70 -10.40 -14.52
N GLY A 401 -8.83 -10.00 -15.11
CA GLY A 401 -8.96 -9.60 -16.52
C GLY A 401 -8.30 -8.26 -16.86
N GLN A 402 -7.38 -7.78 -16.01
CA GLN A 402 -6.61 -6.57 -16.17
C GLN A 402 -5.16 -6.80 -15.72
N ALA A 403 -4.21 -6.36 -16.53
CA ALA A 403 -2.97 -5.79 -16.03
C ALA A 403 -3.31 -4.40 -15.48
N ASP A 404 -3.39 -4.26 -14.15
CA ASP A 404 -3.67 -3.04 -13.37
C ASP A 404 -3.74 -1.73 -14.18
N ILE A 405 -4.95 -1.39 -14.64
CA ILE A 405 -5.32 -0.02 -15.04
C ILE A 405 -6.41 0.44 -14.09
N GLU A 406 -6.03 1.15 -13.03
CA GLU A 406 -6.91 2.13 -12.40
C GLU A 406 -6.19 3.46 -12.21
N GLN A 407 -6.47 4.40 -13.13
CA GLN A 407 -6.67 5.80 -12.77
C GLN A 407 -8.18 6.01 -12.56
N PRO A 408 -8.61 6.91 -11.64
CA PRO A 408 -9.99 7.36 -11.60
C PRO A 408 -10.26 8.42 -12.68
N VAL A 409 -11.37 8.24 -13.40
CA VAL A 409 -11.89 9.15 -14.43
C VAL A 409 -12.47 10.41 -13.79
N GLY A 410 -12.13 11.57 -14.37
CA GLY A 410 -12.82 12.84 -14.19
C GLY A 410 -12.31 13.88 -15.20
N ALA A 411 -12.72 13.77 -16.46
CA ALA A 411 -12.43 14.76 -17.51
C ALA A 411 -13.51 15.85 -17.57
N VAL A 412 -13.09 17.12 -17.60
CA VAL A 412 -13.84 18.20 -18.26
C VAL A 412 -12.83 19.03 -19.04
N ILE A 413 -13.02 19.06 -20.37
CA ILE A 413 -12.30 19.93 -21.30
C ILE A 413 -12.79 21.37 -21.08
N SER A 414 -11.87 22.30 -20.79
CA SER A 414 -12.11 23.73 -21.01
C SER A 414 -10.88 24.39 -21.62
N ASP A 415 -11.06 25.01 -22.78
CA ASP A 415 -10.04 25.74 -23.53
C ASP A 415 -9.48 26.95 -22.75
N ALA A 416 -8.24 26.85 -22.25
CA ALA A 416 -7.24 27.94 -22.09
C ALA A 416 -5.99 27.43 -21.32
N PRO A 417 -4.77 27.94 -21.58
CA PRO A 417 -3.53 27.34 -21.10
C PRO A 417 -3.27 27.70 -19.63
N ALA A 418 -3.34 26.71 -18.74
CA ALA A 418 -2.85 26.81 -17.37
C ALA A 418 -1.72 25.79 -17.18
N THR A 419 -0.57 26.28 -16.75
CA THR A 419 0.68 25.53 -16.54
C THR A 419 0.51 24.34 -15.61
N ASP A 420 0.88 23.17 -16.10
CA ASP A 420 0.95 21.87 -15.41
C ASP A 420 1.79 21.96 -14.11
N GLN A 421 1.14 21.75 -12.97
CA GLN A 421 1.76 21.67 -11.64
C GLN A 421 1.63 20.26 -11.02
N SER A 422 1.14 19.26 -11.77
CA SER A 422 0.90 17.90 -11.26
C SER A 422 2.00 16.88 -11.56
N ALA A 423 3.03 17.23 -12.34
CA ALA A 423 4.14 16.32 -12.61
C ALA A 423 5.12 16.24 -11.42
N TYR A 424 5.36 15.03 -10.92
CA TYR A 424 6.42 14.74 -9.93
C TYR A 424 7.77 15.18 -10.53
N PRO A 425 8.52 16.14 -9.95
CA PRO A 425 9.59 16.79 -10.69
C PRO A 425 10.74 15.84 -11.01
N ARG A 426 10.87 15.47 -12.29
CA ARG A 426 11.85 14.48 -12.75
C ARG A 426 13.29 14.79 -12.32
N ALA A 427 13.65 16.07 -12.35
CA ALA A 427 14.97 16.55 -11.96
C ALA A 427 15.32 16.25 -10.49
N ILE A 428 14.33 16.30 -9.60
CA ILE A 428 14.51 15.99 -8.17
C ILE A 428 14.85 14.51 -8.00
N VAL A 429 14.11 13.64 -8.68
CA VAL A 429 14.32 12.19 -8.60
C VAL A 429 15.65 11.78 -9.21
N ASP A 430 16.01 12.35 -10.36
CA ASP A 430 17.29 12.08 -11.02
C ASP A 430 18.48 12.49 -10.11
N ALA A 431 18.36 13.64 -9.45
CA ALA A 431 19.36 14.12 -8.51
C ALA A 431 19.45 13.22 -7.26
N ALA A 432 18.33 12.73 -6.74
CA ALA A 432 18.29 11.79 -5.62
C ALA A 432 18.93 10.45 -6.00
N SER A 433 18.67 9.92 -7.20
CA SER A 433 19.32 8.69 -7.70
C SER A 433 20.83 8.82 -7.81
N LEU A 434 21.34 9.96 -8.30
CA LEU A 434 22.78 10.21 -8.40
C LEU A 434 23.44 10.22 -7.02
N ARG A 435 22.83 10.92 -6.05
CA ARG A 435 23.31 10.95 -4.67
C ARG A 435 23.24 9.58 -4.00
N TRP A 436 22.18 8.81 -4.27
CA TRP A 436 22.07 7.43 -3.79
C TRP A 436 23.20 6.54 -4.32
N LYS A 437 23.54 6.64 -5.60
CA LYS A 437 24.71 5.90 -6.12
C LYS A 437 26.01 6.33 -5.44
N ALA A 438 26.18 7.62 -5.21
CA ALA A 438 27.39 8.16 -4.57
C ALA A 438 27.59 7.67 -3.12
N SER A 439 26.52 7.36 -2.39
CA SER A 439 26.58 6.90 -0.99
C SER A 439 26.57 5.37 -0.82
N ASP A 440 26.74 4.60 -1.90
CA ASP A 440 26.68 3.13 -1.86
C ASP A 440 27.73 2.49 -0.94
N ALA A 441 28.96 3.01 -0.93
CA ALA A 441 30.02 2.53 -0.05
C ALA A 441 29.64 2.74 1.43
N GLU A 442 29.11 3.91 1.77
CA GLU A 442 28.68 4.26 3.12
C GLU A 442 27.51 3.36 3.59
N ARG A 443 26.50 3.15 2.74
CA ARG A 443 25.38 2.26 3.07
C ARG A 443 25.82 0.82 3.31
N LYS A 444 26.75 0.31 2.50
CA LYS A 444 27.33 -1.03 2.68
C LYS A 444 28.04 -1.14 4.03
N THR A 445 28.79 -0.11 4.43
CA THR A 445 29.41 -0.05 5.77
C THR A 445 28.36 -0.06 6.88
N VAL A 446 27.25 0.68 6.73
CA VAL A 446 26.16 0.68 7.72
C VAL A 446 25.53 -0.72 7.84
N LEU A 447 25.18 -1.35 6.72
CA LEU A 447 24.62 -2.71 6.72
C LEU A 447 25.57 -3.73 7.36
N GLN A 448 26.87 -3.66 7.03
CA GLN A 448 27.89 -4.52 7.62
C GLN A 448 28.01 -4.30 9.13
N SER A 449 28.03 -3.05 9.58
CA SER A 449 28.13 -2.72 11.02
C SER A 449 26.96 -3.25 11.85
N GLN A 450 25.76 -3.30 11.25
CA GLN A 450 24.56 -3.86 11.86
C GLN A 450 24.65 -5.38 11.95
N HIS A 451 25.10 -6.05 10.88
CA HIS A 451 25.29 -7.51 10.86
C HIS A 451 26.36 -7.97 11.87
N GLU A 452 27.42 -7.19 12.04
CA GLU A 452 28.50 -7.48 13.00
C GLU A 452 28.16 -7.10 14.45
N ALA A 453 26.94 -6.59 14.71
CA ALA A 453 26.51 -6.05 16.00
C ALA A 453 27.48 -4.98 16.57
N ARG A 454 28.06 -4.17 15.67
CA ARG A 454 28.98 -3.06 15.98
C ARG A 454 28.48 -1.76 15.34
N PRO A 455 27.28 -1.28 15.69
CA PRO A 455 26.60 -0.22 14.95
C PRO A 455 27.35 1.13 14.96
N LEU A 456 28.21 1.39 15.96
CA LEU A 456 29.01 2.62 16.03
C LEU A 456 30.18 2.63 15.04
N SER A 457 30.56 1.47 14.47
CA SER A 457 31.68 1.36 13.52
C SER A 457 31.41 2.02 12.17
N ALA A 458 30.14 2.26 11.83
CA ALA A 458 29.74 3.00 10.63
C ALA A 458 29.75 4.52 10.81
N GLU A 459 30.02 5.02 12.03
CA GLU A 459 30.08 6.43 12.34
C GLU A 459 31.51 6.95 12.44
N THR A 460 31.68 8.25 12.17
CA THR A 460 32.97 8.92 12.42
C THR A 460 33.08 9.29 13.91
N PRO A 461 34.29 9.41 14.47
CA PRO A 461 34.48 9.82 15.86
C PRO A 461 33.77 11.14 16.21
N GLU A 462 33.76 12.11 15.29
CA GLU A 462 33.11 13.42 15.47
C GLU A 462 31.58 13.27 15.57
N ARG A 463 31.01 12.35 14.80
CA ARG A 463 29.57 12.07 14.83
C ARG A 463 29.16 11.29 16.08
N ILE A 464 30.01 10.39 16.56
CA ILE A 464 29.82 9.70 17.84
C ILE A 464 29.84 10.73 18.98
N ASP A 465 30.79 11.66 18.97
CA ASP A 465 30.85 12.76 19.94
C ASP A 465 29.59 13.63 19.90
N ALA A 466 29.18 14.08 18.71
CA ALA A 466 27.96 14.88 18.54
C ALA A 466 26.69 14.15 19.01
N TYR A 467 26.55 12.86 18.68
CA TYR A 467 25.43 12.03 19.12
C TYR A 467 25.42 11.85 20.64
N THR A 468 26.59 11.61 21.24
CA THR A 468 26.73 11.43 22.69
C THR A 468 26.40 12.73 23.43
N ARG A 469 26.87 13.89 22.95
CA ARG A 469 26.50 15.21 23.52
C ARG A 469 25.01 15.49 23.41
N ARG A 470 24.37 15.08 22.29
CA ARG A 470 22.92 15.21 22.14
C ARG A 470 22.17 14.35 23.14
N LEU A 471 22.54 13.09 23.29
CA LEU A 471 21.96 12.18 24.28
C LEU A 471 22.13 12.72 25.70
N LEU A 472 23.30 13.24 26.06
CA LEU A 472 23.54 13.84 27.37
C LEU A 472 22.56 15.00 27.63
N THR A 473 22.40 15.90 26.66
CA THR A 473 21.43 17.01 26.74
C THR A 473 20.00 16.50 26.96
N MET A 474 19.62 15.39 26.32
CA MET A 474 18.30 14.76 26.50
C MET A 474 18.12 14.19 27.91
N VAL A 475 19.15 13.52 28.42
CA VAL A 475 19.14 12.89 29.75
C VAL A 475 19.13 13.95 30.84
N ASP A 476 19.88 15.05 30.66
CA ASP A 476 19.89 16.20 31.57
C ASP A 476 18.53 16.91 31.58
N ALA A 477 17.93 17.15 30.41
CA ALA A 477 16.61 17.73 30.30
C ALA A 477 15.52 16.85 30.94
N ALA A 478 15.71 15.53 30.95
CA ALA A 478 14.80 14.55 31.56
C ALA A 478 15.06 14.29 33.06
N SER A 479 16.12 14.85 33.65
CA SER A 479 16.62 14.48 34.98
C SER A 479 15.82 15.07 36.15
N ALA A 480 14.64 14.51 36.39
CA ALA A 480 13.96 14.52 37.69
C ALA A 480 14.17 13.22 38.51
N ASN A 481 14.69 12.14 37.89
CA ASN A 481 14.76 10.80 38.47
C ASN A 481 16.20 10.26 38.59
N GLY A 482 16.49 9.47 39.62
CA GLY A 482 17.83 8.97 39.95
C GLY A 482 18.52 8.10 38.87
N GLN A 483 17.76 7.51 37.95
CA GLN A 483 18.26 6.70 36.83
C GLN A 483 18.87 7.55 35.71
N GLY A 484 18.32 8.75 35.45
CA GLY A 484 18.87 9.71 34.48
C GLY A 484 20.25 10.24 34.92
N ARG A 485 20.43 10.50 36.22
CA ARG A 485 21.72 10.93 36.78
C ARG A 485 22.82 9.87 36.66
N LYS A 486 22.48 8.58 36.74
CA LYS A 486 23.44 7.48 36.55
C LYS A 486 23.86 7.40 35.08
N LEU A 487 22.89 7.48 34.17
CA LEU A 487 23.13 7.46 32.73
C LEU A 487 23.96 8.66 32.26
N SER A 488 23.68 9.86 32.80
CA SER A 488 24.47 11.08 32.56
C SER A 488 25.95 10.88 32.89
N ARG A 489 26.25 10.35 34.08
CA ARG A 489 27.63 10.08 34.51
C ARG A 489 28.35 9.03 33.66
N GLU A 490 27.64 7.99 33.21
CA GLU A 490 28.19 6.97 32.31
C GLU A 490 28.53 7.57 30.93
N LEU A 491 27.68 8.46 30.41
CA LEU A 491 27.91 9.18 29.15
C LEU A 491 29.03 10.23 29.27
N GLU A 492 29.11 10.98 30.37
CA GLU A 492 30.21 11.92 30.68
C GLU A 492 31.56 11.19 30.73
N THR A 493 31.61 10.03 31.40
CA THR A 493 32.82 9.19 31.46
C THR A 493 33.22 8.69 30.06
N ALA A 494 32.24 8.37 29.22
CA ALA A 494 32.51 7.97 27.83
C ALA A 494 33.06 9.13 26.98
N LEU A 495 32.53 10.34 27.15
CA LEU A 495 33.02 11.57 26.50
C LEU A 495 34.47 11.90 26.89
N GLU A 496 34.82 11.83 28.17
CA GLU A 496 36.20 12.04 28.64
C GLU A 496 37.19 11.02 28.03
N GLY A 497 36.72 9.81 27.72
CA GLY A 497 37.49 8.79 27.01
C GLY A 497 37.71 9.11 25.53
N LEU A 498 36.72 9.72 24.87
CA LEU A 498 36.80 10.15 23.47
C LEU A 498 37.71 11.38 23.30
N GLU A 499 37.65 12.35 24.21
CA GLU A 499 38.46 13.58 24.16
C GLU A 499 39.97 13.34 24.37
N LYS A 500 40.36 12.20 24.97
CA LYS A 500 41.77 11.80 25.15
C LYS A 500 42.38 11.12 23.91
N ALA A 501 41.58 10.77 22.90
CA ALA A 501 42.08 10.21 21.64
C ALA A 501 42.52 11.33 20.68
N LYS A 502 43.75 11.26 20.15
CA LYS A 502 44.28 12.26 19.20
C LYS A 502 43.46 12.25 17.89
N PRO A 503 43.30 13.42 17.22
CA PRO A 503 42.61 13.50 15.93
C PRO A 503 43.33 12.66 14.86
N GLY A 504 42.60 11.77 14.19
CA GLY A 504 43.11 10.93 13.11
C GLY A 504 43.35 9.44 13.43
N VAL A 505 42.83 8.91 14.55
CA VAL A 505 42.89 7.47 14.88
C VAL A 505 41.49 6.83 14.77
N GLN A 506 41.48 5.56 14.35
CA GLN A 506 40.30 4.68 14.17
C GLN A 506 39.28 4.75 15.32
N PRO A 507 38.00 4.43 15.04
CA PRO A 507 36.89 4.49 16.00
C PRO A 507 37.24 3.78 17.32
N PRO A 508 36.65 4.22 18.45
CA PRO A 508 37.03 3.73 19.78
C PRO A 508 36.95 2.20 19.82
N THR A 509 38.10 1.56 20.06
CA THR A 509 38.17 0.14 20.38
C THR A 509 38.36 -0.01 21.90
N GLY A 510 37.51 -0.81 22.56
CA GLY A 510 37.60 -1.09 23.99
C GLY A 510 36.38 -0.62 24.82
N ALA A 511 36.61 -0.32 26.10
CA ALA A 511 35.57 -0.16 27.12
C ALA A 511 34.57 1.00 26.87
N THR A 512 34.99 2.08 26.22
CA THR A 512 34.13 3.24 25.92
C THR A 512 33.06 2.92 24.88
N ALA A 513 33.42 2.19 23.81
CA ALA A 513 32.47 1.70 22.81
C ALA A 513 31.50 0.70 23.44
N ALA A 514 31.97 -0.19 24.31
CA ALA A 514 31.12 -1.15 25.02
C ALA A 514 30.11 -0.47 25.98
N ILE A 515 30.47 0.64 26.64
CA ILE A 515 29.54 1.40 27.48
C ILE A 515 28.47 2.08 26.62
N LEU A 516 28.86 2.72 25.51
CA LEU A 516 27.93 3.36 24.57
C LEU A 516 27.02 2.33 23.88
N GLU A 517 27.57 1.21 23.40
CA GLU A 517 26.81 0.11 22.80
C GLU A 517 25.84 -0.52 23.81
N ARG A 518 26.23 -0.66 25.09
CA ARG A 518 25.33 -1.13 26.14
C ARG A 518 24.18 -0.14 26.41
N VAL A 519 24.49 1.15 26.54
CA VAL A 519 23.49 2.20 26.77
C VAL A 519 22.52 2.34 25.59
N ILE A 520 23.04 2.22 24.36
CA ILE A 520 22.26 2.29 23.12
C ILE A 520 21.40 1.02 22.95
N GLY A 521 21.96 -0.18 23.21
CA GLY A 521 21.25 -1.45 23.13
C GLY A 521 20.10 -1.56 24.13
N GLU A 522 20.31 -1.16 25.39
CA GLU A 522 19.25 -1.14 26.42
C GLU A 522 18.13 -0.14 26.10
N ALA A 523 18.42 0.95 25.36
CA ALA A 523 17.44 1.94 24.94
C ALA A 523 16.63 1.55 23.68
N GLU A 524 17.17 0.66 22.83
CA GLU A 524 16.56 0.27 21.55
C GLU A 524 15.58 -0.92 21.67
N GLU A 525 15.73 -1.78 22.69
CA GLU A 525 14.88 -2.98 22.91
C GLU A 525 13.61 -2.72 23.74
N PHE A 526 13.52 -1.62 24.50
CA PHE A 526 12.34 -1.28 25.31
C PHE A 526 11.89 0.18 25.13
N LEU A 527 10.92 0.42 24.25
CA LEU A 527 10.31 1.74 24.12
C LEU A 527 9.29 1.99 25.24
N SER A 528 9.52 3.03 26.01
CA SER A 528 8.52 3.55 26.95
C SER A 528 7.26 3.98 26.21
N VAL A 529 6.08 3.88 26.87
CA VAL A 529 4.82 4.47 26.37
C VAL A 529 4.95 5.97 26.05
N MET A 530 5.96 6.65 26.60
CA MET A 530 6.34 8.00 26.20
C MET A 530 6.58 8.15 24.69
N PHE A 531 7.14 7.14 24.02
CA PHE A 531 7.36 7.16 22.58
C PHE A 531 6.04 7.41 21.82
N ILE A 532 4.99 6.64 22.12
CA ILE A 532 3.67 6.77 21.49
C ILE A 532 3.00 8.09 21.88
N LYS A 533 3.13 8.51 23.15
CA LYS A 533 2.57 9.81 23.60
C LYS A 533 3.20 10.99 22.87
N ARG A 534 4.52 10.95 22.65
CA ARG A 534 5.23 11.97 21.89
C ARG A 534 4.85 11.95 20.41
N ALA A 535 4.62 10.76 19.85
CA ALA A 535 4.10 10.59 18.49
C ALA A 535 2.81 11.35 18.25
N LEU A 536 1.83 11.18 19.13
CA LEU A 536 0.52 11.83 19.03
C LEU A 536 0.63 13.35 19.09
N VAL A 537 1.51 13.87 19.94
CA VAL A 537 1.75 15.32 20.04
C VAL A 537 2.45 15.85 18.78
N ALA A 538 3.48 15.17 18.29
CA ALA A 538 4.19 15.58 17.08
C ALA A 538 3.29 15.54 15.83
N ALA A 539 2.42 14.53 15.72
CA ALA A 539 1.50 14.37 14.59
C ALA A 539 0.47 15.50 14.48
N ARG A 540 0.16 16.23 15.55
CA ARG A 540 -0.79 17.36 15.52
C ARG A 540 -0.34 18.48 14.61
N SER A 541 0.97 18.73 14.59
CA SER A 541 1.60 19.80 13.82
C SER A 541 1.79 19.45 12.34
N VAL A 542 1.40 18.24 11.91
CA VAL A 542 1.53 17.77 10.52
C VAL A 542 0.17 17.83 9.83
N GLY A 543 0.15 18.39 8.62
CA GLY A 543 -1.05 18.58 7.83
C GLY A 543 -0.84 18.29 6.36
N ARG A 544 -1.97 18.12 5.67
CA ARG A 544 -2.04 17.95 4.22
C ARG A 544 -2.11 19.32 3.56
N ILE A 545 -1.31 19.57 2.53
CA ILE A 545 -1.45 20.78 1.71
C ILE A 545 -2.54 20.53 0.68
N VAL A 546 -3.53 21.43 0.63
CA VAL A 546 -4.73 21.32 -0.23
C VAL A 546 -4.92 22.55 -1.09
N SER A 547 -5.45 22.36 -2.30
CA SER A 547 -5.82 23.45 -3.20
C SER A 547 -7.10 24.12 -2.70
N THR A 548 -7.12 25.45 -2.62
CA THR A 548 -8.32 26.18 -2.20
C THR A 548 -9.45 26.10 -3.23
N SER A 549 -9.13 25.83 -4.50
CA SER A 549 -10.14 25.75 -5.57
C SER A 549 -10.79 24.37 -5.70
N THR A 550 -10.05 23.29 -5.42
CA THR A 550 -10.55 21.92 -5.63
C THR A 550 -10.71 21.13 -4.33
N GLY A 551 -10.11 21.59 -3.22
CA GLY A 551 -10.02 20.84 -1.97
C GLY A 551 -9.13 19.58 -2.06
N GLN A 552 -8.55 19.28 -3.23
CA GLN A 552 -7.63 18.17 -3.40
C GLN A 552 -6.27 18.52 -2.80
N GLY A 553 -5.69 17.58 -2.05
CA GLY A 553 -4.33 17.74 -1.56
C GLY A 553 -3.30 17.10 -2.46
N PHE A 554 -2.09 17.64 -2.35
CA PHE A 554 -0.99 17.40 -3.26
C PHE A 554 0.37 17.38 -2.56
N GLY A 555 0.38 17.44 -1.22
CA GLY A 555 1.61 17.36 -0.44
C GLY A 555 1.34 17.32 1.07
N THR A 556 2.42 17.23 1.83
CA THR A 556 2.44 17.29 3.29
C THR A 556 3.20 18.56 3.71
N GLY A 557 2.83 19.14 4.85
CA GLY A 557 3.61 20.17 5.52
C GLY A 557 3.48 20.07 7.03
N PHE A 558 4.33 20.80 7.74
CA PHE A 558 4.29 20.81 9.20
C PHE A 558 4.66 22.15 9.81
N MET A 559 4.07 22.46 10.95
CA MET A 559 4.31 23.71 11.67
C MET A 559 5.69 23.68 12.30
N ILE A 560 6.50 24.72 12.08
CA ILE A 560 7.88 24.84 12.58
C ILE A 560 8.04 25.93 13.65
N ALA A 561 7.05 26.82 13.74
CA ALA A 561 6.87 27.85 14.77
C ALA A 561 5.39 28.24 14.81
N PRO A 562 4.92 29.00 15.82
CA PRO A 562 3.58 29.58 15.81
C PRO A 562 3.29 30.33 14.49
N GLY A 563 2.32 29.84 13.71
CA GLY A 563 1.94 30.48 12.44
C GLY A 563 2.92 30.32 11.29
N VAL A 564 3.95 29.46 11.37
CA VAL A 564 4.89 29.20 10.27
C VAL A 564 4.89 27.72 9.89
N LEU A 565 4.59 27.43 8.64
CA LEU A 565 4.57 26.09 8.05
C LEU A 565 5.81 25.88 7.17
N MET A 566 6.36 24.66 7.19
CA MET A 566 7.37 24.18 6.25
C MET A 566 6.80 23.08 5.34
N THR A 567 7.21 23.11 4.07
CA THR A 567 7.00 22.03 3.10
C THR A 567 8.12 22.09 2.05
N ASN A 568 8.02 21.33 0.96
CA ASN A 568 8.97 21.38 -0.14
C ASN A 568 8.73 22.58 -1.07
N HIS A 569 9.79 23.05 -1.73
CA HIS A 569 9.66 24.07 -2.79
C HIS A 569 8.86 23.54 -3.98
N HIS A 570 9.03 22.28 -4.37
CA HIS A 570 8.20 21.73 -5.45
C HIS A 570 6.72 21.58 -5.11
N VAL A 571 6.36 21.55 -3.82
CA VAL A 571 4.97 21.60 -3.34
C VAL A 571 4.46 23.05 -3.40
N LEU A 572 5.23 24.01 -2.88
CA LEU A 572 4.91 25.44 -2.92
C LEU A 572 6.05 26.24 -3.59
N GLN A 573 5.95 26.40 -4.91
CA GLN A 573 7.03 26.97 -5.73
C GLN A 573 7.19 28.48 -5.57
N ASN A 574 6.07 29.19 -5.37
CA ASN A 574 6.05 30.65 -5.34
C ASN A 574 4.84 31.19 -4.55
N ASN A 575 4.84 32.50 -4.33
CA ASN A 575 3.76 33.23 -3.63
C ASN A 575 2.37 32.93 -4.21
N PHE A 576 2.25 32.81 -5.54
CA PHE A 576 0.97 32.56 -6.19
C PHE A 576 0.44 31.16 -5.87
N ALA A 577 1.30 30.13 -5.97
CA ALA A 577 0.95 28.77 -5.56
C ALA A 577 0.55 28.71 -4.08
N ALA A 578 1.31 29.37 -3.20
CA ALA A 578 1.00 29.46 -1.77
C ALA A 578 -0.35 30.14 -1.51
N SER A 579 -0.68 31.23 -2.22
CA SER A 579 -1.95 31.96 -2.04
C SER A 579 -3.20 31.18 -2.45
N ARG A 580 -3.04 30.08 -3.19
CA ARG A 580 -4.11 29.18 -3.64
C ARG A 580 -4.10 27.84 -2.93
N ALA A 581 -3.40 27.77 -1.80
CA ALA A 581 -3.32 26.58 -0.99
C ALA A 581 -3.70 26.87 0.47
N SER A 582 -4.16 25.82 1.14
CA SER A 582 -4.41 25.79 2.58
C SER A 582 -3.67 24.59 3.18
N VAL A 583 -3.39 24.65 4.48
CA VAL A 583 -2.98 23.47 5.23
C VAL A 583 -4.20 22.89 5.96
N GLN A 584 -4.46 21.61 5.75
CA GLN A 584 -5.53 20.85 6.37
C GLN A 584 -4.97 20.00 7.51
N LEU A 585 -5.19 20.42 8.75
CA LEU A 585 -4.74 19.72 9.96
C LEU A 585 -5.81 18.74 10.45
N ARG A 586 -5.39 17.68 11.16
CA ARG A 586 -6.27 16.59 11.66
C ARG A 586 -7.14 15.90 10.59
N TYR A 587 -6.68 15.83 9.35
CA TYR A 587 -7.27 14.97 8.33
C TYR A 587 -6.81 13.52 8.51
N GLU A 588 -7.41 12.81 9.45
CA GLU A 588 -6.97 11.49 9.93
C GLU A 588 -8.18 10.63 10.34
N LEU A 589 -7.93 9.43 10.90
CA LEU A 589 -8.96 8.61 11.53
C LEU A 589 -8.91 8.83 13.04
N GLU A 590 -10.09 8.91 13.65
CA GLU A 590 -10.23 8.92 15.10
C GLU A 590 -10.11 7.51 15.68
N ILE A 591 -9.99 7.39 17.01
CA ILE A 591 -9.80 6.10 17.69
C ILE A 591 -10.97 5.12 17.49
N ASP A 592 -12.16 5.63 17.17
CA ASP A 592 -13.37 4.87 16.85
C ASP A 592 -13.52 4.59 15.34
N SER A 593 -12.44 4.78 14.56
CA SER A 593 -12.41 4.70 13.09
C SER A 593 -13.28 5.74 12.38
N ARG A 594 -13.80 6.75 13.10
CA ARG A 594 -14.54 7.83 12.47
C ARG A 594 -13.62 8.70 11.63
N GLN A 595 -14.10 9.02 10.44
CA GLN A 595 -13.43 9.92 9.52
C GLN A 595 -13.64 11.38 9.92
N THR A 596 -12.56 12.13 10.13
CA THR A 596 -12.63 13.59 10.27
C THR A 596 -12.45 14.28 8.92
N THR A 597 -13.02 15.48 8.78
CA THR A 597 -12.80 16.35 7.62
C THR A 597 -11.56 17.23 7.75
N GLY A 598 -10.95 17.27 8.95
CA GLY A 598 -9.84 18.17 9.26
C GLY A 598 -10.24 19.65 9.32
N HIS A 599 -9.27 20.50 9.64
CA HIS A 599 -9.42 21.95 9.76
C HIS A 599 -8.51 22.64 8.75
N CYS A 600 -9.08 23.44 7.85
CA CYS A 600 -8.35 24.15 6.80
C CYS A 600 -7.91 25.54 7.29
N PHE A 601 -6.62 25.82 7.23
CA PHE A 601 -6.03 27.12 7.51
C PHE A 601 -5.45 27.70 6.22
N ALA A 602 -5.83 28.92 5.87
CA ALA A 602 -5.30 29.59 4.70
C ALA A 602 -3.81 29.88 4.86
N LEU A 603 -3.04 29.73 3.78
CA LEU A 603 -1.64 30.16 3.74
C LEU A 603 -1.56 31.65 3.40
N GLU A 604 -0.65 32.36 4.05
CA GLU A 604 -0.54 33.82 4.01
C GLU A 604 0.84 34.27 3.48
N PRO A 605 1.15 34.05 2.19
CA PRO A 605 2.46 34.36 1.62
C PRO A 605 2.85 35.85 1.73
N GLN A 606 1.86 36.74 1.86
CA GLN A 606 2.05 38.17 2.10
C GLN A 606 2.68 38.49 3.47
N ARG A 607 2.49 37.62 4.48
CA ARG A 607 3.10 37.76 5.81
C ARG A 607 4.50 37.16 5.82
N LEU A 608 4.65 35.98 5.23
CA LEU A 608 5.94 35.31 5.05
C LEU A 608 5.79 34.30 3.91
N PHE A 609 6.70 34.36 2.94
CA PHE A 609 6.97 33.27 2.02
C PHE A 609 8.44 33.30 1.62
N HIS A 610 9.13 32.19 1.82
CA HIS A 610 10.49 32.01 1.32
C HIS A 610 10.64 30.59 0.81
N ALA A 611 11.15 30.43 -0.41
CA ALA A 611 11.42 29.13 -0.99
C ALA A 611 12.85 29.04 -1.53
N ASN A 612 13.39 27.82 -1.57
CA ASN A 612 14.72 27.54 -2.09
C ASN A 612 14.69 26.22 -2.85
N GLU A 613 14.97 26.29 -4.15
CA GLU A 613 14.98 25.14 -5.04
C GLU A 613 16.11 24.14 -4.69
N ARG A 614 17.31 24.63 -4.37
CA ARG A 614 18.47 23.79 -4.06
C ARG A 614 18.27 22.91 -2.82
N LEU A 615 17.63 23.45 -1.79
CA LEU A 615 17.29 22.75 -0.55
C LEU A 615 15.86 22.18 -0.60
N ASP A 616 15.21 22.27 -1.75
CA ASP A 616 13.81 22.00 -2.00
C ASP A 616 12.90 22.25 -0.79
N MET A 617 12.91 23.50 -0.29
CA MET A 617 12.14 23.89 0.89
C MET A 617 11.32 25.14 0.59
N ALA A 618 10.14 25.22 1.19
CA ALA A 618 9.33 26.43 1.27
C ALA A 618 8.87 26.63 2.73
N ILE A 619 8.90 27.87 3.20
CA ILE A 619 8.25 28.29 4.43
C ILE A 619 7.21 29.36 4.11
N VAL A 620 6.09 29.31 4.81
CA VAL A 620 4.96 30.21 4.59
C VAL A 620 4.23 30.48 5.90
N ALA A 621 3.72 31.71 6.07
CA ALA A 621 2.84 32.02 7.19
C ALA A 621 1.48 31.34 7.04
N VAL A 622 0.83 31.06 8.17
CA VAL A 622 -0.49 30.43 8.24
C VAL A 622 -1.45 31.34 9.01
N ALA A 623 -2.69 31.41 8.55
CA ALA A 623 -3.75 32.12 9.26
C ALA A 623 -3.91 31.57 10.69
N PRO A 624 -4.11 32.42 11.70
CA PRO A 624 -4.19 31.98 13.10
C PRO A 624 -5.48 31.21 13.43
N ILE A 625 -6.53 31.34 12.62
CA ILE A 625 -7.83 30.72 12.80
C ILE A 625 -8.19 29.96 11.50
N SER A 626 -8.73 28.75 11.64
CA SER A 626 -9.20 27.97 10.49
C SER A 626 -10.50 28.53 9.90
N GLU A 627 -10.85 28.06 8.72
CA GLU A 627 -12.13 28.39 8.06
C GLU A 627 -13.36 28.02 8.91
N ASP A 628 -13.22 27.04 9.81
CA ASP A 628 -14.26 26.60 10.74
C ASP A 628 -14.08 27.10 12.20
N GLY A 629 -13.16 28.04 12.44
CA GLY A 629 -13.05 28.78 13.71
C GLY A 629 -12.17 28.15 14.79
N VAL A 630 -11.31 27.19 14.45
CA VAL A 630 -10.35 26.55 15.35
C VAL A 630 -9.04 27.34 15.40
N ASP A 631 -8.44 27.46 16.59
CA ASP A 631 -7.19 28.19 16.78
C ASP A 631 -5.97 27.34 16.37
N LEU A 632 -5.07 27.92 15.58
CA LEU A 632 -3.86 27.23 15.11
C LEU A 632 -2.95 26.78 16.26
N SER A 633 -2.99 27.48 17.40
CA SER A 633 -2.20 27.15 18.59
C SER A 633 -2.55 25.78 19.19
N ASP A 634 -3.75 25.23 18.92
CA ASP A 634 -4.17 23.89 19.35
C ASP A 634 -3.31 22.76 18.77
N PHE A 635 -2.62 23.02 17.65
CA PHE A 635 -1.86 22.01 16.89
C PHE A 635 -0.36 22.01 17.18
N GLY A 636 0.15 23.01 17.91
CA GLY A 636 1.58 23.11 18.27
C GLY A 636 2.52 23.30 17.08
N HIS A 637 3.81 23.07 17.31
CA HIS A 637 4.86 23.15 16.27
C HIS A 637 6.02 22.21 16.59
N LEU A 638 6.83 21.94 15.56
CA LEU A 638 8.00 21.07 15.59
C LEU A 638 9.30 21.90 15.44
N PRO A 639 10.08 22.09 16.51
CA PRO A 639 11.30 22.88 16.46
C PRO A 639 12.33 22.36 15.45
N LEU A 640 12.86 23.24 14.62
CA LEU A 640 13.98 22.93 13.73
C LEU A 640 15.32 23.05 14.48
N ILE A 641 15.77 21.94 15.04
CA ILE A 641 17.02 21.88 15.82
C ILE A 641 18.22 21.80 14.89
N GLY A 642 19.01 22.87 14.83
CA GLY A 642 20.12 23.01 13.89
C GLY A 642 21.41 22.26 14.27
N VAL A 643 21.53 21.79 15.52
CA VAL A 643 22.69 21.00 15.96
C VAL A 643 22.65 19.58 15.38
N GLU A 644 23.83 19.00 15.17
CA GLU A 644 23.99 17.63 14.69
C GLU A 644 23.92 16.61 15.84
N GLY A 645 24.01 15.31 15.53
CA GLY A 645 23.95 14.25 16.54
C GLY A 645 22.53 13.85 16.98
N LYS A 646 21.49 14.26 16.26
CA LYS A 646 20.08 13.89 16.56
C LYS A 646 19.74 12.43 16.24
N ILE A 647 20.55 11.81 15.39
CA ILE A 647 20.40 10.42 14.94
C ILE A 647 21.77 9.90 14.46
N ARG A 648 22.01 8.60 14.66
CA ARG A 648 23.16 7.88 14.11
C ARG A 648 22.77 7.00 12.92
N LYS A 649 23.73 6.64 12.08
CA LYS A 649 23.51 5.69 10.99
C LYS A 649 23.08 4.33 11.54
N GLY A 650 22.17 3.69 10.80
CA GLY A 650 21.49 2.45 11.17
C GLY A 650 20.44 2.60 12.27
N GLN A 651 20.15 3.81 12.77
CA GLN A 651 19.01 4.01 13.67
C GLN A 651 17.69 4.11 12.92
N PRO A 652 16.58 3.71 13.57
CA PRO A 652 15.27 3.89 13.00
C PRO A 652 14.88 5.37 12.86
N VAL A 653 14.15 5.66 11.78
CA VAL A 653 13.49 6.94 11.53
C VAL A 653 11.98 6.74 11.56
N ASN A 654 11.27 7.79 11.92
CA ASN A 654 9.81 7.79 12.00
C ASN A 654 9.25 8.90 11.08
N ILE A 655 8.17 8.64 10.36
CA ILE A 655 7.62 9.60 9.39
C ILE A 655 6.13 9.74 9.64
N VAL A 656 5.65 10.97 9.81
CA VAL A 656 4.22 11.30 9.85
C VAL A 656 3.88 12.04 8.56
N GLN A 657 2.95 11.50 7.78
CA GLN A 657 2.76 11.91 6.40
C GLN A 657 1.32 11.74 5.91
N HIS A 658 1.00 12.35 4.77
CA HIS A 658 -0.24 12.13 4.01
C HIS A 658 0.08 11.40 2.69
N PRO A 659 0.25 10.06 2.70
CA PRO A 659 0.57 9.30 1.49
C PRO A 659 -0.64 9.29 0.54
N LEU A 660 -0.39 9.43 -0.77
CA LEU A 660 -1.36 9.74 -1.82
C LEU A 660 -2.13 11.04 -1.56
N ALA A 661 -1.54 11.95 -0.77
CA ALA A 661 -2.25 13.04 -0.12
C ALA A 661 -3.51 12.52 0.59
N GLY A 662 -3.48 11.32 1.17
CA GLY A 662 -4.61 10.68 1.81
C GLY A 662 -4.80 11.14 3.25
N ARG A 663 -5.44 10.28 4.05
CA ARG A 663 -5.49 10.49 5.50
C ARG A 663 -4.09 10.35 6.09
N LYS A 664 -3.84 11.03 7.20
CA LYS A 664 -2.56 10.98 7.90
C LYS A 664 -2.22 9.54 8.29
N GLN A 665 -1.00 9.13 8.01
CA GLN A 665 -0.45 7.83 8.35
C GLN A 665 0.94 8.00 8.95
N VAL A 666 1.41 6.97 9.64
CA VAL A 666 2.71 6.99 10.34
C VAL A 666 3.50 5.73 10.01
N VAL A 667 4.78 5.91 9.70
CA VAL A 667 5.75 4.83 9.57
C VAL A 667 6.63 4.83 10.81
N PHE A 668 6.66 3.71 11.55
CA PHE A 668 7.46 3.55 12.76
C PHE A 668 8.53 2.49 12.59
N ARG A 669 9.78 2.88 12.83
CA ARG A 669 10.95 2.00 13.04
C ARG A 669 11.29 0.94 11.98
N GLU A 670 10.46 0.72 10.97
CA GLU A 670 10.71 -0.10 9.78
C GLU A 670 11.70 0.57 8.80
N SER A 671 11.93 1.86 9.02
CA SER A 671 12.78 2.73 8.22
C SER A 671 14.09 3.01 8.95
N LEU A 672 15.25 2.76 8.35
CA LEU A 672 16.57 2.96 8.96
C LEU A 672 17.33 4.07 8.23
N LEU A 673 18.06 4.92 8.95
CA LEU A 673 19.01 5.87 8.36
C LEU A 673 20.20 5.12 7.76
N THR A 674 20.31 5.08 6.44
CA THR A 674 21.33 4.27 5.74
C THR A 674 22.58 5.04 5.35
N ALA A 675 22.50 6.35 5.10
CA ALA A 675 23.67 7.17 4.79
C ALA A 675 23.46 8.66 5.06
N LEU A 676 24.57 9.36 5.30
CA LEU A 676 24.68 10.82 5.38
C LEU A 676 25.87 11.26 4.49
N PRO A 677 25.63 11.44 3.18
CA PRO A 677 26.71 11.55 2.19
C PRO A 677 27.63 12.76 2.45
N PRO A 678 28.97 12.58 2.43
CA PRO A 678 29.93 13.60 2.85
C PRO A 678 30.11 14.76 1.86
N ASP A 679 30.08 14.52 0.54
CA ASP A 679 30.24 15.57 -0.48
C ASP A 679 28.91 16.31 -0.70
N ASN A 680 28.59 17.14 0.29
CA ASN A 680 27.66 18.28 0.37
C ASN A 680 26.85 18.30 1.66
N ASP A 681 26.83 17.22 2.44
CA ASP A 681 26.19 17.12 3.75
C ASP A 681 24.76 17.72 3.77
N HIS A 682 23.99 17.58 2.68
CA HIS A 682 22.66 18.19 2.53
C HIS A 682 21.52 17.20 2.76
N VAL A 683 21.76 15.92 2.50
CA VAL A 683 20.71 14.91 2.41
C VAL A 683 20.92 13.79 3.42
N ALA A 684 19.82 13.17 3.82
CA ALA A 684 19.78 11.94 4.58
C ALA A 684 19.09 10.87 3.75
N HIS A 685 19.72 9.69 3.66
CA HIS A 685 19.16 8.51 3.01
C HIS A 685 18.62 7.56 4.05
N TYR A 686 17.39 7.08 3.85
CA TYR A 686 16.75 6.14 4.75
C TYR A 686 15.85 5.16 3.99
N THR A 687 15.67 3.96 4.52
CA THR A 687 14.66 3.01 4.01
C THR A 687 13.26 3.44 4.45
N GLY A 688 12.20 2.87 3.88
CA GLY A 688 10.82 3.12 4.33
C GLY A 688 9.80 3.29 3.22
N ASP A 689 8.53 3.09 3.56
CA ASP A 689 7.42 3.25 2.63
C ASP A 689 6.96 4.72 2.58
N THR A 690 7.25 5.38 1.47
CA THR A 690 6.62 6.66 1.13
C THR A 690 5.96 6.55 -0.24
N GLN A 691 4.83 7.24 -0.39
CA GLN A 691 4.06 7.29 -1.63
C GLN A 691 3.94 8.75 -2.08
N PRO A 692 3.60 9.01 -3.36
CA PRO A 692 3.32 10.37 -3.83
C PRO A 692 2.40 11.12 -2.85
N GLY A 693 2.66 12.40 -2.55
CA GLY A 693 1.92 13.17 -1.53
C GLY A 693 2.56 13.19 -0.13
N SER A 694 3.51 12.28 0.14
CA SER A 694 4.39 12.35 1.32
C SER A 694 5.40 13.51 1.27
N SER A 695 5.64 14.11 0.09
CA SER A 695 6.53 15.26 -0.08
C SER A 695 6.21 16.37 0.93
N GLY A 696 7.21 16.73 1.72
CA GLY A 696 7.15 17.79 2.71
C GLY A 696 6.89 17.28 4.12
N ALA A 697 6.81 15.96 4.31
CA ALA A 697 6.67 15.33 5.61
C ALA A 697 7.94 15.51 6.48
N PRO A 698 7.79 15.71 7.80
CA PRO A 698 8.91 15.66 8.73
C PRO A 698 9.36 14.21 8.95
N VAL A 699 10.67 14.01 8.91
CA VAL A 699 11.33 12.76 9.31
C VAL A 699 11.90 12.94 10.70
N PHE A 700 11.61 12.02 11.61
CA PHE A 700 11.96 12.09 13.02
C PHE A 700 12.98 11.02 13.44
N SER A 701 13.75 11.31 14.49
CA SER A 701 14.41 10.28 15.31
C SER A 701 13.42 9.63 16.28
N ASP A 702 13.83 8.59 17.00
CA ASP A 702 13.01 7.97 18.07
C ASP A 702 12.70 8.93 19.25
N LEU A 703 13.41 10.05 19.33
CA LEU A 703 13.17 11.10 20.30
C LEU A 703 12.18 12.17 19.82
N TRP A 704 11.59 11.98 18.64
CA TRP A 704 10.65 12.91 17.99
C TRP A 704 11.27 14.26 17.62
N GLU A 705 12.58 14.29 17.39
CA GLU A 705 13.27 15.45 16.82
C GLU A 705 13.24 15.38 15.30
N VAL A 706 12.89 16.47 14.62
CA VAL A 706 12.93 16.52 13.16
C VAL A 706 14.39 16.45 12.70
N ILE A 707 14.73 15.40 11.97
CA ILE A 707 16.07 15.17 11.42
C ILE A 707 16.17 15.63 9.96
N ALA A 708 15.09 15.51 9.19
CA ALA A 708 15.04 15.88 7.79
C ALA A 708 13.62 16.26 7.32
N LEU A 709 13.56 17.00 6.21
CA LEU A 709 12.36 17.24 5.40
C LEU A 709 12.34 16.19 4.28
N HIS A 710 11.34 15.30 4.27
CA HIS A 710 11.19 14.32 3.19
C HIS A 710 10.94 15.05 1.87
N HIS A 711 11.73 14.73 0.85
CA HIS A 711 11.78 15.46 -0.41
C HIS A 711 11.57 14.56 -1.63
N SER A 712 12.17 13.38 -1.63
CA SER A 712 12.10 12.47 -2.78
C SER A 712 12.21 11.02 -2.34
N GLY A 713 11.52 10.14 -3.06
CA GLY A 713 11.90 8.73 -3.14
C GLY A 713 13.15 8.56 -3.99
N VAL A 714 13.83 7.42 -3.85
CA VAL A 714 14.92 6.96 -4.69
C VAL A 714 14.43 5.78 -5.52
N PRO A 715 14.42 5.89 -6.85
CA PRO A 715 14.00 4.81 -7.73
C PRO A 715 15.08 3.73 -7.82
N ASP A 716 14.65 2.49 -7.98
CA ASP A 716 15.51 1.42 -8.46
C ASP A 716 15.95 1.74 -9.90
N GLN A 717 17.17 1.36 -10.25
CA GLN A 717 17.74 1.68 -11.55
C GLN A 717 18.52 0.50 -12.13
N THR A 718 18.41 0.34 -13.45
CA THR A 718 19.29 -0.55 -14.21
C THR A 718 20.72 -0.02 -14.22
N GLN A 719 21.68 -0.85 -14.63
CA GLN A 719 23.08 -0.42 -14.81
C GLN A 719 23.22 0.76 -15.79
N SER A 720 22.33 0.87 -16.77
CA SER A 720 22.27 1.98 -17.74
C SER A 720 21.58 3.24 -17.22
N GLY A 721 21.08 3.25 -15.97
CA GLY A 721 20.48 4.42 -15.32
C GLY A 721 19.00 4.62 -15.62
N HIS A 722 18.35 3.67 -16.28
CA HIS A 722 16.90 3.69 -16.47
C HIS A 722 16.19 3.30 -15.19
N TYR A 723 15.10 3.99 -14.87
CA TYR A 723 14.32 3.68 -13.68
C TYR A 723 13.58 2.37 -13.87
N VAL A 724 13.55 1.58 -12.82
CA VAL A 724 12.89 0.28 -12.82
C VAL A 724 11.51 0.46 -12.19
N THR A 725 10.51 -0.15 -12.80
CA THR A 725 9.14 -0.16 -12.31
C THR A 725 8.94 -1.30 -11.28
N VAL A 726 7.89 -1.27 -10.48
CA VAL A 726 7.63 -2.25 -9.39
C VAL A 726 7.54 -3.68 -9.94
N ASP A 727 7.10 -3.82 -11.19
CA ASP A 727 7.04 -5.04 -11.99
C ASP A 727 8.39 -5.44 -12.64
N GLY A 728 9.47 -4.69 -12.38
CA GLY A 728 10.82 -4.96 -12.91
C GLY A 728 11.07 -4.45 -14.34
N GLY A 729 10.12 -3.76 -14.96
CA GLY A 729 10.26 -3.13 -16.27
C GLY A 729 11.09 -1.83 -16.25
N ILE A 730 11.20 -1.17 -17.41
CA ILE A 730 11.79 0.18 -17.50
C ILE A 730 10.67 1.20 -17.50
N TRP A 731 10.72 2.15 -16.57
CA TRP A 731 9.75 3.22 -16.46
C TRP A 731 9.73 4.09 -17.72
N ASN A 732 8.52 4.31 -18.23
CA ASN A 732 8.27 5.15 -19.40
C ASN A 732 7.63 6.48 -18.97
N PRO A 733 8.36 7.62 -19.04
CA PRO A 733 7.84 8.93 -18.64
C PRO A 733 6.57 9.36 -19.37
N SER A 734 6.37 8.91 -20.61
CA SER A 734 5.22 9.30 -21.42
C SER A 734 3.94 8.55 -21.06
N ALA A 735 4.07 7.34 -20.50
CA ALA A 735 2.94 6.50 -20.12
C ALA A 735 2.61 6.64 -18.62
N ASP A 736 3.63 6.90 -17.79
CA ASP A 736 3.51 7.12 -16.36
C ASP A 736 4.24 8.42 -15.95
N PRO A 737 3.70 9.59 -16.35
CA PRO A 737 4.31 10.89 -16.02
C PRO A 737 4.32 11.19 -14.52
N GLU A 738 3.45 10.52 -13.76
CA GLU A 738 3.31 10.66 -12.30
C GLU A 738 4.20 9.68 -11.51
N MET A 739 5.00 8.84 -12.18
CA MET A 739 5.91 7.86 -11.57
C MET A 739 5.24 6.85 -10.62
N LYS A 740 3.97 6.51 -10.86
CA LYS A 740 3.18 5.58 -10.03
C LYS A 740 3.74 4.16 -10.06
N THR A 741 4.32 3.78 -11.19
CA THR A 741 4.86 2.45 -11.43
C THR A 741 6.32 2.33 -11.02
N VAL A 742 7.01 3.43 -10.70
CA VAL A 742 8.43 3.41 -10.33
C VAL A 742 8.62 2.63 -9.03
N LYS A 743 9.58 1.69 -9.03
CA LYS A 743 9.98 0.97 -7.83
C LYS A 743 10.85 1.88 -6.98
N TRP A 744 10.33 2.31 -5.85
CA TRP A 744 11.08 3.10 -4.88
C TRP A 744 11.83 2.15 -3.92
N ILE A 745 13.15 2.32 -3.80
CA ILE A 745 14.02 1.44 -2.97
C ILE A 745 14.52 2.12 -1.71
N ALA A 746 14.39 3.44 -1.64
CA ALA A 746 14.76 4.24 -0.48
C ALA A 746 14.13 5.63 -0.58
N ASN A 747 14.39 6.44 0.44
CA ASN A 747 13.95 7.82 0.52
C ASN A 747 15.13 8.75 0.76
N GLU A 748 14.95 10.00 0.38
CA GLU A 748 15.88 11.08 0.61
C GLU A 748 15.16 12.26 1.27
N GLY A 749 15.79 12.82 2.31
CA GLY A 749 15.31 14.03 2.97
C GLY A 749 16.41 15.06 3.14
N ILE A 750 16.05 16.34 3.10
CA ILE A 750 16.96 17.46 3.32
C ILE A 750 17.15 17.67 4.82
N ARG A 751 18.40 17.67 5.28
CA ARG A 751 18.71 17.66 6.71
C ARG A 751 18.40 19.00 7.36
N VAL A 752 17.79 18.95 8.54
CA VAL A 752 17.37 20.15 9.28
C VAL A 752 18.56 21.05 9.65
N SER A 753 19.76 20.51 9.91
CA SER A 753 20.96 21.32 10.18
C SER A 753 21.28 22.28 9.03
N ARG A 754 21.03 21.87 7.78
CA ARG A 754 21.24 22.68 6.58
C ARG A 754 20.10 23.64 6.31
N LEU A 755 18.86 23.23 6.57
CA LEU A 755 17.70 24.12 6.52
C LEU A 755 17.89 25.28 7.52
N VAL A 756 18.28 24.99 8.76
CA VAL A 756 18.54 26.01 9.79
C VAL A 756 19.71 26.93 9.40
N ALA A 757 20.79 26.38 8.85
CA ALA A 757 21.91 27.20 8.35
C ALA A 757 21.47 28.17 7.26
N HIS A 758 20.62 27.71 6.33
CA HIS A 758 20.04 28.56 5.29
C HIS A 758 19.10 29.62 5.87
N LEU A 759 18.20 29.24 6.78
CA LEU A 759 17.24 30.16 7.41
C LEU A 759 17.92 31.29 8.19
N LYS A 760 19.10 31.05 8.79
CA LYS A 760 19.92 32.13 9.37
C LYS A 760 20.29 33.19 8.34
N THR A 761 20.77 32.77 7.16
CA THR A 761 21.10 33.70 6.08
C THR A 761 19.88 34.44 5.53
N VAL A 762 18.71 33.79 5.56
CA VAL A 762 17.43 34.38 5.15
C VAL A 762 16.99 35.44 6.16
N ALA A 763 17.03 35.14 7.47
CA ALA A 763 16.70 36.08 8.54
C ALA A 763 17.58 37.34 8.48
N ASP A 764 18.90 37.17 8.33
CA ASP A 764 19.85 38.27 8.20
C ASP A 764 19.55 39.15 6.98
N ARG A 765 19.27 38.51 5.83
CA ARG A 765 18.93 39.23 4.60
C ARG A 765 17.61 39.98 4.73
N MET A 766 16.55 39.32 5.18
CA MET A 766 15.22 39.92 5.33
C MET A 766 15.22 41.06 6.35
N SER A 767 15.96 40.92 7.45
CA SER A 767 16.12 41.98 8.45
C SER A 767 16.85 43.21 7.88
N ARG A 768 17.90 42.99 7.06
CA ARG A 768 18.60 44.09 6.39
C ARG A 768 17.75 44.78 5.33
N ASP A 769 16.98 44.01 4.58
CA ASP A 769 16.18 44.49 3.45
C ASP A 769 14.80 45.06 3.88
N GLY A 770 14.42 44.88 5.16
CA GLY A 770 13.12 45.31 5.69
C GLY A 770 11.93 44.50 5.16
N THR A 771 12.17 43.25 4.74
CA THR A 771 11.15 42.39 4.14
C THR A 771 10.19 41.85 5.21
N PRO A 772 8.86 41.83 4.96
CA PRO A 772 7.88 41.23 5.87
C PRO A 772 8.22 39.78 6.25
N GLY A 773 8.02 39.42 7.53
CA GLY A 773 8.21 38.07 8.05
C GLY A 773 9.62 37.75 8.54
N ALA A 774 10.54 38.73 8.59
CA ALA A 774 11.89 38.53 9.15
C ALA A 774 11.85 38.10 10.64
N ASP A 775 10.92 38.68 11.40
CA ASP A 775 10.59 38.33 12.78
C ASP A 775 10.12 36.89 12.94
N LEU A 776 9.26 36.42 12.02
CA LEU A 776 8.78 35.02 12.01
C LEU A 776 9.91 34.03 11.72
N VAL A 777 10.83 34.36 10.81
CA VAL A 777 12.01 33.50 10.54
C VAL A 777 12.96 33.50 11.75
N GLU A 778 13.16 34.64 12.41
CA GLU A 778 13.96 34.69 13.63
C GLU A 778 13.30 33.91 14.79
N GLU A 779 11.97 33.93 14.90
CA GLU A 779 11.23 33.12 15.87
C GLU A 779 11.45 31.61 15.65
N VAL A 780 11.38 31.14 14.40
CA VAL A 780 11.73 29.75 14.03
C VAL A 780 13.14 29.39 14.53
N LEU A 781 14.12 30.27 14.30
CA LEU A 781 15.51 30.05 14.72
C LEU A 781 15.65 30.09 16.25
N ALA A 782 14.94 30.98 16.93
CA ALA A 782 14.96 31.09 18.38
C ALA A 782 14.38 29.84 19.06
N ILE A 783 13.24 29.34 18.58
CA ILE A 783 12.61 28.10 19.04
C ILE A 783 13.57 26.92 18.84
N GLY A 784 14.21 26.83 17.67
CA GLY A 784 15.20 25.79 17.39
C GLY A 784 16.43 25.84 18.30
N ARG A 785 16.94 27.05 18.62
CA ARG A 785 18.05 27.23 19.58
C ARG A 785 17.64 26.84 20.99
N ASP A 786 16.47 27.25 21.46
CA ASP A 786 15.96 26.88 22.78
C ASP A 786 15.76 25.35 22.90
N ALA A 787 15.12 24.73 21.91
CA ALA A 787 14.94 23.28 21.82
C ALA A 787 16.27 22.51 21.79
N ALA A 788 17.34 23.09 21.24
CA ALA A 788 18.68 22.50 21.28
C ALA A 788 19.21 22.39 22.72
N HIS A 789 18.87 23.31 23.61
CA HIS A 789 19.33 23.30 25.01
C HIS A 789 18.37 22.55 25.95
N THR A 790 17.06 22.66 25.74
CA THR A 790 16.04 22.08 26.64
C THR A 790 15.57 20.69 26.22
N GLY A 791 16.07 20.20 25.09
CA GLY A 791 15.81 18.86 24.65
C GLY A 791 14.54 18.61 23.84
N GLY A 792 14.13 19.59 23.03
CA GLY A 792 13.21 19.39 21.89
C GLY A 792 11.72 19.25 22.21
N PHE A 793 11.35 18.58 23.31
CA PHE A 793 9.96 18.21 23.58
C PHE A 793 9.37 19.00 24.76
N LYS A 794 8.72 20.14 24.47
CA LYS A 794 7.95 20.91 25.47
C LYS A 794 6.48 20.47 25.44
N MET A 795 5.90 20.23 26.62
CA MET A 795 4.46 19.98 26.73
C MET A 795 3.70 21.26 26.33
N PRO A 796 2.74 21.20 25.39
CA PRO A 796 1.88 22.34 25.13
C PRO A 796 1.08 22.67 26.42
N PRO A 797 0.85 23.96 26.73
CA PRO A 797 0.10 24.34 27.91
C PRO A 797 -1.38 23.88 27.80
N GLY A 798 -1.76 22.90 28.63
CA GLY A 798 -3.10 22.72 29.21
C GLY A 798 -4.28 22.26 28.33
N ASN A 799 -4.78 21.05 28.62
CA ASN A 799 -6.15 20.52 28.42
C ASN A 799 -6.98 20.99 27.22
N LEU A 800 -6.92 20.24 26.11
CA LEU A 800 -8.08 20.09 25.22
C LEU A 800 -8.89 18.89 25.72
N GLN A 801 -10.02 19.15 26.38
CA GLN A 801 -11.06 18.14 26.54
C GLN A 801 -11.52 17.69 25.15
N GLU A 802 -11.49 16.38 24.89
CA GLU A 802 -12.19 15.78 23.76
C GLU A 802 -13.67 16.17 23.83
N ARG A 803 -14.07 17.22 23.09
CA ARG A 803 -15.48 17.56 22.93
C ARG A 803 -16.10 16.54 21.97
N THR A 804 -16.83 15.59 22.54
CA THR A 804 -17.79 14.76 21.80
C THR A 804 -18.78 15.68 21.07
N PRO A 805 -19.11 15.44 19.79
CA PRO A 805 -20.14 16.23 19.12
C PRO A 805 -21.49 15.97 19.80
N THR A 806 -22.07 16.99 20.43
CA THR A 806 -23.46 16.94 20.87
C THR A 806 -24.35 16.82 19.63
N ARG A 807 -24.99 15.66 19.46
CA ARG A 807 -26.13 15.45 18.55
C ARG A 807 -27.18 16.52 18.83
N SER A 808 -27.36 17.46 17.90
CA SER A 808 -28.57 18.28 17.84
C SER A 808 -29.70 17.40 17.31
N ILE A 809 -30.51 16.87 18.22
CA ILE A 809 -31.86 16.41 17.91
C ILE A 809 -32.79 17.52 18.39
N ALA A 810 -33.28 18.34 17.47
CA ALA A 810 -34.52 19.08 17.65
C ALA A 810 -35.06 19.49 16.27
N SER A 811 -35.90 18.64 15.70
CA SER A 811 -36.95 19.06 14.78
C SER A 811 -38.06 19.73 15.60
N THR A 812 -38.34 21.01 15.34
CA THR A 812 -39.67 21.58 15.59
C THR A 812 -39.85 22.85 14.73
N PRO A 813 -41.09 23.15 14.28
CA PRO A 813 -41.33 23.99 13.12
C PRO A 813 -41.29 25.49 13.45
N VAL A 814 -40.92 26.26 12.42
CA VAL A 814 -40.94 27.72 12.37
C VAL A 814 -42.35 28.25 12.60
N ALA A 815 -42.48 29.20 13.54
CA ALA A 815 -43.56 30.18 13.57
C ALA A 815 -42.93 31.59 13.54
N PRO A 816 -43.51 32.55 12.79
CA PRO A 816 -42.91 33.86 12.61
C PRO A 816 -43.30 34.78 13.77
N ASN A 817 -42.33 35.45 14.40
CA ASN A 817 -42.64 36.68 15.10
C ASN A 817 -41.49 37.70 15.10
N VAL A 818 -41.87 38.83 14.53
CA VAL A 818 -41.30 40.18 14.49
C VAL A 818 -40.65 40.61 15.81
N GLY A 819 -39.45 41.20 15.71
CA GLY A 819 -38.81 41.99 16.76
C GLY A 819 -37.38 41.56 17.12
N GLN A 820 -36.40 41.85 16.26
CA GLN A 820 -34.99 41.76 16.64
C GLN A 820 -34.34 43.14 16.69
N THR A 821 -34.00 43.58 17.90
CA THR A 821 -32.86 44.45 18.14
C THR A 821 -31.59 43.63 17.87
N ALA A 822 -30.77 44.05 16.90
CA ALA A 822 -29.46 43.46 16.67
C ALA A 822 -28.48 43.97 17.74
N SER A 823 -27.92 43.07 18.56
CA SER A 823 -26.77 43.39 19.41
C SER A 823 -25.49 43.15 18.63
N ILE A 824 -24.74 44.22 18.35
CA ILE A 824 -23.37 44.14 17.86
C ILE A 824 -22.46 44.08 19.09
N THR A 825 -21.67 43.02 19.21
CA THR A 825 -20.60 42.92 20.21
C THR A 825 -19.33 43.53 19.61
N ILE A 826 -18.94 44.72 20.07
CA ILE A 826 -17.66 45.36 19.72
C ILE A 826 -16.68 45.09 20.87
N PRO A 827 -15.55 44.40 20.66
CA PRO A 827 -14.53 44.27 21.70
C PRO A 827 -13.78 45.61 21.84
N LEU A 828 -14.00 46.30 22.97
CA LEU A 828 -13.24 47.49 23.37
C LEU A 828 -12.12 47.07 24.33
N ARG A 829 -10.88 47.47 24.02
CA ARG A 829 -9.74 47.38 24.94
C ARG A 829 -9.59 48.72 25.66
N LEU A 830 -9.71 48.70 26.98
CA LEU A 830 -9.46 49.84 27.89
C LEU A 830 -8.15 49.57 28.63
N ASP A 831 -7.11 50.33 28.31
CA ASP A 831 -5.87 50.33 29.09
C ASP A 831 -5.98 51.42 30.17
N ILE A 832 -6.02 51.01 31.44
CA ILE A 832 -5.98 51.91 32.61
C ILE A 832 -4.59 51.80 33.23
N SER A 833 -3.82 52.88 33.21
CA SER A 833 -2.58 52.99 33.98
C SER A 833 -2.83 53.78 35.27
N VAL A 834 -2.48 53.18 36.41
CA VAL A 834 -2.44 53.87 37.70
C VAL A 834 -0.97 54.04 38.06
N GLY A 835 -0.50 55.29 38.01
CA GLY A 835 0.91 55.63 38.22
C GLY A 835 1.37 55.39 39.66
N ALA A 836 2.58 54.83 39.80
CA ALA A 836 3.35 54.91 41.04
C ALA A 836 4.08 56.26 41.08
N SER A 837 3.95 56.95 42.21
CA SER A 837 4.52 58.27 42.49
C SER A 837 6.03 58.21 42.67
N ASP A 838 6.78 58.94 41.84
CA ASP A 838 8.16 59.31 42.14
C ASP A 838 8.20 60.70 42.81
N SER A 839 8.90 60.75 43.95
CA SER A 839 9.13 61.94 44.77
C SER A 839 10.19 62.86 44.11
N PRO A 840 10.18 64.17 44.40
CA PRO A 840 10.91 65.18 43.60
C PRO A 840 12.43 65.21 43.88
N PRO A 841 13.23 65.69 42.91
CA PRO A 841 14.66 65.90 43.10
C PRO A 841 14.93 67.28 43.74
N PHE A 842 15.83 67.30 44.74
CA PHE A 842 16.67 68.47 45.01
C PHE A 842 17.93 68.32 44.12
N SER A 843 18.36 69.34 43.38
CA SER A 843 19.30 70.33 43.90
C SER A 843 19.39 71.63 43.07
N ASN A 844 19.86 72.66 43.76
CA ASN A 844 19.98 74.08 43.37
C ASN A 844 20.95 74.37 42.19
N SER A 845 20.71 75.54 41.57
CA SER A 845 21.68 76.54 41.05
C SER A 845 22.73 76.04 40.06
N SER A 846 22.87 76.57 38.84
CA SER A 846 22.85 77.97 38.40
C SER A 846 22.71 78.01 36.88
#